data_AF-A0A9P1H5Z8-F1
#
_entry.id   AF-A0A9P1H5Z8-F1
#
_cell.length_a   1.000
_cell.length_b   1.000
_cell.length_c   1.000
_cell.angle_alpha   90.00
_cell.angle_beta   90.00
_cell.angle_gamma   90.00
#
_symmetry.space_group_name_H-M   'P 1'
#
loop_
_entity.id
_entity.type
_entity.pdbx_description
1 polymer ?
#
loop_
_entity_poly.entity_id
_entity_poly.type
_entity_poly.pdbx_seq_one_letter_code
_entity_poly.pdbx_strand_id
1 'polypeptide(L)'
;MHFSRRIVTTLVAAASLWQECHGQGPLATVITDPGTGIVFDAWSATTTQTKGGMTIGMALPSNALTTDAKEFIGILTCSSSNGVGTGWCGISLGGTMPSKLLLMAWPSGNEVLTRFFVNATNYSVIFRCENCLSWDQDGETGGISTSSGFMLLGWAQAYKSPTNPSCPSKIGIEQHDTQNIFPAIPDSAIANPSYSAWAALATKTVTGDCGDGGTPPTPIPSLPPPPPACPARPAFPFPRAPRTTTSSSVAAPAVSPRRSAQRRGKEGPSHRKGSPSTGRWGGTMKPDWLEGTSLTRFDVPGLCNQIWHDSAGIACNDMDQMAGCVLGGGTAVNAGLWWKPHSQDWDYNFPTGWKSTDVSAATNRVFSKIPGTTTPSMDGKLYLQQGFEVVASGLRKSGWTEVSANAEPDKKNRTFTHTPYMYSNGERGGPLATYLVSASQRSNFKLWTGTAVTRVVRTGGHVTALEVEPFLNGGYVGKVSLTPVTGRVILSAGTFGSAKILMRSGIGPLDQLEVVKTSADGPTMVAEDQWIKLPVGYNLEDHTNTDTVITHPSVEFYDFYEAWDAPIVADKDSYLNKRTGILAQAAPNIGPVFFDQIRGNDGITRQLQWTARVEGTFETPNGKAITMSQYLGRGAKSRGRMTIARNLNTAVTTVPYLQDSNDVEAVIKGIENLQAALANVANLTWTYPLPA
;
A
#
# COMPACT_ATOMS: atom_id res chain seq x y z
N MET A 1 16.25 20.82 -83.49
CA MET A 1 17.30 20.64 -82.46
C MET A 1 17.00 21.55 -81.28
N HIS A 2 17.04 20.99 -80.07
CA HIS A 2 17.29 21.61 -78.75
C HIS A 2 16.33 22.64 -78.12
N PHE A 3 15.55 22.13 -77.15
CA PHE A 3 15.40 22.55 -75.73
C PHE A 3 16.01 23.91 -75.30
N SER A 4 15.27 24.74 -74.55
CA SER A 4 15.01 24.63 -73.09
C SER A 4 14.57 25.97 -72.45
N ARG A 5 13.75 25.87 -71.37
CA ARG A 5 13.46 26.86 -70.27
C ARG A 5 12.68 28.12 -70.66
N ARG A 6 11.77 28.74 -69.89
CA ARG A 6 11.21 28.73 -68.50
C ARG A 6 10.00 29.73 -68.58
N ILE A 7 8.83 29.68 -67.90
CA ILE A 7 8.54 30.06 -66.50
C ILE A 7 7.00 30.32 -66.36
N VAL A 8 6.41 29.90 -65.21
CA VAL A 8 5.24 30.47 -64.46
C VAL A 8 3.82 30.30 -65.07
N THR A 9 2.81 29.74 -64.38
CA THR A 9 2.13 30.30 -63.19
C THR A 9 1.27 29.27 -62.44
N THR A 10 1.21 29.42 -61.12
CA THR A 10 0.43 28.72 -60.10
C THR A 10 -1.05 29.11 -60.11
N LEU A 11 -1.97 28.15 -59.88
CA LEU A 11 -3.28 28.41 -59.27
C LEU A 11 -3.78 27.15 -58.54
N VAL A 12 -4.24 27.38 -57.31
CA VAL A 12 -4.63 26.41 -56.29
C VAL A 12 -6.02 25.84 -56.58
N ALA A 13 -6.17 24.51 -56.47
CA ALA A 13 -7.46 23.86 -56.25
C ALA A 13 -7.31 22.83 -55.12
N ALA A 14 -8.07 23.05 -54.05
CA ALA A 14 -8.14 22.15 -52.90
C ALA A 14 -8.79 20.83 -53.30
N ALA A 15 -8.02 19.73 -53.24
CA ALA A 15 -8.55 18.38 -53.33
C ALA A 15 -8.78 17.85 -51.91
N SER A 16 -10.06 17.83 -51.52
CA SER A 16 -10.57 17.01 -50.43
C SER A 16 -10.37 15.53 -50.78
N LEU A 17 -9.27 14.96 -50.30
CA LEU A 17 -9.08 13.50 -50.25
C LEU A 17 -9.96 12.96 -49.12
N TRP A 18 -11.19 12.57 -49.49
CA TRP A 18 -11.95 11.59 -48.71
C TRP A 18 -11.18 10.27 -48.79
N GLN A 19 -10.35 10.03 -47.78
CA GLN A 19 -9.77 8.72 -47.54
C GLN A 19 -10.87 7.89 -46.87
N GLU A 20 -11.49 7.01 -47.65
CA GLU A 20 -12.40 5.97 -47.15
C GLU A 20 -11.65 5.13 -46.11
N CYS A 21 -11.83 5.46 -44.83
CA CYS A 21 -11.51 4.57 -43.72
C CYS A 21 -12.60 3.51 -43.66
N HIS A 22 -12.47 2.47 -44.49
CA HIS A 22 -13.11 1.18 -44.22
C HIS A 22 -12.40 0.53 -43.03
N GLY A 23 -12.71 1.00 -41.82
CA GLY A 23 -12.56 0.17 -40.63
C GLY A 23 -13.70 -0.86 -40.62
N GLN A 24 -13.58 -1.95 -41.40
CA GLN A 24 -14.52 -3.06 -41.29
C GLN A 24 -14.44 -3.61 -39.86
N GLY A 25 -15.53 -3.43 -39.11
CA GLY A 25 -15.76 -4.15 -37.86
C GLY A 25 -15.74 -5.66 -38.10
N PRO A 26 -15.34 -6.50 -37.12
CA PRO A 26 -15.34 -7.94 -37.31
C PRO A 26 -16.78 -8.44 -37.53
N LEU A 27 -17.03 -9.09 -38.68
CA LEU A 27 -18.25 -9.86 -38.91
C LEU A 27 -18.40 -10.93 -37.83
N ALA A 28 -19.64 -11.24 -37.46
CA ALA A 28 -19.93 -12.32 -36.53
C ALA A 28 -19.34 -13.65 -37.04
N THR A 29 -18.76 -14.42 -36.12
CA THR A 29 -18.36 -15.80 -36.37
C THR A 29 -19.40 -16.71 -35.71
N VAL A 30 -20.05 -17.58 -36.49
CA VAL A 30 -21.02 -18.52 -35.95
C VAL A 30 -20.30 -19.64 -35.20
N ILE A 31 -20.64 -19.82 -33.93
CA ILE A 31 -20.13 -20.89 -33.07
C ILE A 31 -21.29 -21.73 -32.53
N THR A 32 -21.06 -23.02 -32.34
CA THR A 32 -22.03 -23.91 -31.69
C THR A 32 -21.42 -24.46 -30.42
N ASP A 33 -22.08 -24.26 -29.28
CA ASP A 33 -21.62 -24.84 -28.02
C ASP A 33 -21.84 -26.36 -28.03
N PRO A 34 -20.80 -27.19 -27.92
CA PRO A 34 -20.93 -28.64 -28.02
C PRO A 34 -21.64 -29.28 -26.81
N GLY A 35 -21.83 -28.56 -25.70
CA GLY A 35 -22.49 -29.08 -24.51
C GLY A 35 -24.02 -28.92 -24.54
N THR A 36 -24.48 -27.78 -25.02
CA THR A 36 -25.89 -27.37 -25.04
C THR A 36 -26.51 -27.41 -26.44
N GLY A 37 -25.69 -27.43 -27.49
CA GLY A 37 -26.13 -27.35 -28.89
C GLY A 37 -26.58 -25.95 -29.32
N ILE A 38 -26.36 -24.93 -28.49
CA ILE A 38 -26.78 -23.54 -28.77
C ILE A 38 -25.85 -22.95 -29.83
N VAL A 39 -26.45 -22.28 -30.82
CA VAL A 39 -25.73 -21.55 -31.87
C VAL A 39 -25.67 -20.08 -31.47
N PHE A 40 -24.47 -19.51 -31.50
CA PHE A 40 -24.21 -18.10 -31.19
C PHE A 40 -23.51 -17.42 -32.36
N ASP A 41 -23.84 -16.15 -32.56
CA ASP A 41 -22.95 -15.22 -33.23
C ASP A 41 -21.91 -14.72 -32.25
N ALA A 42 -20.64 -14.81 -32.62
CA ALA A 42 -19.54 -14.47 -31.73
C ALA A 42 -18.58 -13.43 -32.30
N TRP A 43 -18.12 -12.55 -31.41
CA TRP A 43 -17.09 -11.55 -31.65
C TRP A 43 -15.95 -11.78 -30.67
N SER A 44 -14.73 -11.85 -31.20
CA SER A 44 -13.56 -12.25 -30.42
C SER A 44 -12.47 -11.19 -30.43
N ALA A 45 -11.91 -10.90 -29.27
CA ALA A 45 -10.67 -10.19 -29.10
C ALA A 45 -9.53 -11.21 -29.25
N THR A 46 -8.63 -10.94 -30.19
CA THR A 46 -7.48 -11.80 -30.43
C THR A 46 -6.50 -11.77 -29.25
N THR A 47 -5.59 -12.75 -29.19
CA THR A 47 -4.53 -12.78 -28.18
C THR A 47 -3.59 -11.56 -28.22
N THR A 48 -3.59 -10.82 -29.32
CA THR A 48 -2.86 -9.55 -29.48
C THR A 48 -3.58 -8.39 -28.78
N GLN A 49 -4.91 -8.44 -28.69
CA GLN A 49 -5.74 -7.42 -28.05
C GLN A 49 -5.89 -7.67 -26.55
N THR A 50 -5.95 -8.94 -26.12
CA THR A 50 -5.93 -9.32 -24.70
C THR A 50 -5.31 -10.69 -24.52
N LYS A 51 -4.50 -10.86 -23.47
CA LYS A 51 -3.84 -12.12 -23.14
C LYS A 51 -4.89 -13.24 -22.99
N GLY A 52 -4.67 -14.35 -23.71
CA GLY A 52 -5.57 -15.52 -23.77
C GLY A 52 -6.86 -15.34 -24.58
N GLY A 53 -7.09 -14.16 -25.16
CA GLY A 53 -8.28 -13.83 -25.93
C GLY A 53 -9.52 -13.65 -25.07
N MET A 54 -10.59 -13.19 -25.71
CA MET A 54 -11.92 -13.11 -25.12
C MET A 54 -12.95 -13.25 -26.25
N THR A 55 -14.04 -13.96 -26.02
CA THR A 55 -15.13 -14.11 -26.98
C THR A 55 -16.45 -13.80 -26.31
N ILE A 56 -17.24 -12.95 -26.95
CA ILE A 56 -18.64 -12.70 -26.61
C ILE A 56 -19.47 -13.34 -27.70
N GLY A 57 -20.45 -14.15 -27.32
CA GLY A 57 -21.46 -14.63 -28.24
C GLY A 57 -22.87 -14.33 -27.77
N MET A 58 -23.77 -14.11 -28.72
CA MET A 58 -25.18 -13.84 -28.49
C MET A 58 -26.04 -14.77 -29.35
N ALA A 59 -27.13 -15.24 -28.76
CA ALA A 59 -28.23 -15.90 -29.44
C ALA A 59 -29.53 -15.18 -29.05
N LEU A 60 -30.39 -14.96 -30.02
CA LEU A 60 -31.57 -14.13 -29.92
C LEU A 60 -32.84 -14.90 -30.33
N PRO A 61 -34.03 -14.45 -29.88
CA PRO A 61 -35.31 -14.96 -30.36
C PRO A 61 -35.43 -14.92 -31.89
N SER A 62 -36.24 -15.80 -32.45
CA SER A 62 -36.39 -15.95 -33.91
C SER A 62 -36.87 -14.69 -34.65
N ASN A 63 -37.52 -13.76 -33.96
CA ASN A 63 -37.99 -12.47 -34.51
C ASN A 63 -37.08 -11.28 -34.17
N ALA A 64 -35.94 -11.51 -33.51
CA ALA A 64 -35.12 -10.43 -32.95
C ALA A 64 -34.46 -9.51 -33.99
N LEU A 65 -34.32 -9.98 -35.23
CA LEU A 65 -33.80 -9.19 -36.35
C LEU A 65 -34.87 -8.29 -37.00
N THR A 66 -36.15 -8.47 -36.67
CA THR A 66 -37.26 -7.67 -37.21
C THR A 66 -38.01 -6.88 -36.14
N THR A 67 -37.93 -7.31 -34.88
CA THR A 67 -38.50 -6.61 -33.72
C THR A 67 -37.50 -6.68 -32.58
N ASP A 68 -37.30 -5.57 -31.89
CA ASP A 68 -36.33 -5.52 -30.79
C ASP A 68 -36.65 -6.53 -29.70
N ALA A 69 -35.69 -7.44 -29.47
CA ALA A 69 -35.76 -8.40 -28.39
C ALA A 69 -35.53 -7.71 -27.05
N LYS A 70 -36.10 -8.28 -25.99
CA LYS A 70 -35.87 -7.83 -24.60
C LYS A 70 -34.87 -8.71 -23.86
N GLU A 71 -34.59 -9.89 -24.40
CA GLU A 71 -33.73 -10.90 -23.79
C GLU A 71 -32.79 -11.52 -24.83
N PHE A 72 -31.74 -12.16 -24.34
CA PHE A 72 -30.82 -12.95 -25.15
C PHE A 72 -30.19 -14.08 -24.32
N ILE A 73 -29.63 -15.08 -25.00
CA ILE A 73 -28.71 -16.04 -24.39
C ILE A 73 -27.30 -15.61 -24.75
N GLY A 74 -26.47 -15.38 -23.74
CA GLY A 74 -25.07 -14.97 -23.88
C GLY A 74 -24.12 -16.13 -23.64
N ILE A 75 -23.02 -16.14 -24.37
CA ILE A 75 -21.82 -16.91 -24.03
C ILE A 75 -20.64 -15.94 -23.84
N LEU A 76 -19.94 -16.07 -22.72
CA LEU A 76 -18.66 -15.40 -22.51
C LEU A 76 -17.60 -16.48 -22.40
N THR A 77 -16.55 -16.38 -23.22
CA THR A 77 -15.32 -17.16 -23.06
C THR A 77 -14.20 -16.20 -22.76
N CYS A 78 -13.68 -16.28 -21.55
CA CYS A 78 -12.76 -15.32 -20.97
C CYS A 78 -11.48 -16.02 -20.56
N SER A 79 -10.39 -15.26 -20.45
CA SER A 79 -9.08 -15.81 -20.13
C SER A 79 -8.81 -15.84 -18.63
N SER A 80 -8.35 -16.99 -18.16
CA SER A 80 -7.67 -17.20 -16.88
C SER A 80 -6.16 -17.10 -17.05
N SER A 81 -5.69 -15.99 -17.63
CA SER A 81 -4.28 -15.73 -17.98
C SER A 81 -3.30 -15.74 -16.79
N ASN A 82 -3.83 -15.75 -15.58
CA ASN A 82 -3.16 -15.62 -14.31
C ASN A 82 -3.34 -16.86 -13.42
N GLY A 83 -3.73 -17.99 -14.02
CA GLY A 83 -3.94 -19.27 -13.35
C GLY A 83 -5.39 -19.73 -13.40
N VAL A 84 -5.62 -21.04 -13.29
CA VAL A 84 -6.95 -21.66 -13.35
C VAL A 84 -7.91 -20.93 -12.40
N GLY A 85 -9.05 -20.49 -12.91
CA GLY A 85 -10.07 -19.86 -12.06
C GLY A 85 -9.71 -18.46 -11.58
N THR A 86 -8.92 -17.72 -12.36
CA THR A 86 -8.59 -16.32 -12.08
C THR A 86 -9.12 -15.36 -13.15
N GLY A 87 -9.25 -14.09 -12.77
CA GLY A 87 -9.65 -13.00 -13.65
C GLY A 87 -11.15 -12.69 -13.59
N TRP A 88 -11.54 -11.62 -14.27
CA TRP A 88 -12.93 -11.33 -14.59
C TRP A 88 -13.00 -10.75 -15.99
N CYS A 89 -14.16 -10.89 -16.62
CA CYS A 89 -14.46 -10.25 -17.88
C CYS A 89 -15.83 -9.60 -17.79
N GLY A 90 -16.02 -8.55 -18.56
CA GLY A 90 -17.27 -7.82 -18.58
C GLY A 90 -17.64 -7.39 -19.98
N ILE A 91 -18.93 -7.21 -20.20
CA ILE A 91 -19.49 -6.62 -21.40
C ILE A 91 -20.27 -5.37 -21.04
N SER A 92 -20.14 -4.35 -21.87
CA SER A 92 -21.01 -3.17 -21.84
C SER A 92 -21.99 -3.26 -22.98
N LEU A 93 -23.28 -3.30 -22.64
CA LEU A 93 -24.36 -3.21 -23.61
C LEU A 93 -24.52 -1.74 -24.02
N GLY A 94 -23.92 -1.33 -25.15
CA GLY A 94 -23.91 0.06 -25.62
C GLY A 94 -22.51 0.65 -25.78
N GLY A 95 -21.46 -0.17 -25.73
CA GLY A 95 -20.09 0.19 -26.08
C GLY A 95 -19.30 0.80 -24.91
N THR A 96 -19.66 2.00 -24.47
CA THR A 96 -18.91 2.72 -23.43
C THR A 96 -19.20 2.20 -22.02
N MET A 97 -18.27 2.39 -21.08
CA MET A 97 -18.46 1.94 -19.68
C MET A 97 -19.53 2.75 -18.90
N PRO A 98 -19.53 4.10 -18.91
CA PRO A 98 -20.50 4.88 -18.11
C PRO A 98 -21.92 4.81 -18.69
N SER A 99 -22.93 4.82 -17.80
CA SER A 99 -24.36 4.90 -18.12
C SER A 99 -24.90 3.78 -19.04
N LYS A 100 -24.25 2.61 -19.05
CA LYS A 100 -24.65 1.41 -19.80
C LYS A 100 -24.78 0.20 -18.87
N LEU A 101 -25.65 -0.75 -19.22
CA LEU A 101 -25.76 -1.99 -18.47
C LEU A 101 -24.49 -2.82 -18.67
N LEU A 102 -23.79 -3.08 -17.57
CA LEU A 102 -22.58 -3.89 -17.54
C LEU A 102 -22.91 -5.29 -17.03
N LEU A 103 -22.52 -6.34 -17.76
CA LEU A 103 -22.59 -7.71 -17.29
C LEU A 103 -21.18 -8.22 -17.04
N MET A 104 -20.94 -8.78 -15.86
CA MET A 104 -19.62 -9.25 -15.43
C MET A 104 -19.65 -10.73 -15.11
N ALA A 105 -18.57 -11.43 -15.45
CA ALA A 105 -18.38 -12.84 -15.18
C ALA A 105 -16.97 -13.12 -14.64
N TRP A 106 -16.91 -13.89 -13.56
CA TRP A 106 -15.67 -14.37 -12.96
C TRP A 106 -15.87 -15.79 -12.39
N PRO A 107 -14.80 -16.60 -12.33
CA PRO A 107 -14.81 -17.87 -11.62
C PRO A 107 -14.77 -17.67 -10.10
N SER A 108 -15.58 -18.44 -9.36
CA SER A 108 -15.59 -18.48 -7.88
C SER A 108 -15.95 -19.88 -7.40
N GLY A 109 -15.03 -20.55 -6.70
CA GLY A 109 -15.21 -21.91 -6.20
C GLY A 109 -15.29 -23.00 -7.31
N ASN A 110 -15.89 -24.15 -6.95
CA ASN A 110 -16.03 -25.33 -7.82
C ASN A 110 -17.50 -25.67 -8.17
N GLU A 111 -18.44 -24.74 -8.00
CA GLU A 111 -19.87 -25.06 -8.11
C GLU A 111 -20.36 -25.19 -9.56
N VAL A 112 -21.28 -26.15 -9.78
CA VAL A 112 -21.66 -26.65 -11.10
C VAL A 112 -22.85 -25.88 -11.68
N LEU A 113 -22.52 -24.82 -12.43
CA LEU A 113 -23.44 -24.05 -13.27
C LEU A 113 -23.79 -24.72 -14.61
N THR A 114 -24.66 -24.11 -15.42
CA THR A 114 -25.21 -24.74 -16.65
C THR A 114 -24.13 -25.12 -17.64
N ARG A 115 -23.00 -24.40 -17.66
CA ARG A 115 -21.65 -24.97 -17.83
C ARG A 115 -20.63 -23.86 -17.58
N PHE A 116 -20.15 -23.70 -16.34
CA PHE A 116 -18.89 -22.98 -16.16
C PHE A 116 -17.76 -23.94 -16.55
N PHE A 117 -17.21 -23.75 -17.74
CA PHE A 117 -16.05 -24.52 -18.16
C PHE A 117 -14.81 -23.75 -17.76
N VAL A 118 -14.16 -24.14 -16.66
CA VAL A 118 -12.88 -23.57 -16.24
C VAL A 118 -11.78 -24.57 -16.60
N ASN A 119 -10.80 -24.13 -17.38
CA ASN A 119 -9.57 -24.87 -17.60
C ASN A 119 -8.35 -23.98 -17.26
N ALA A 120 -7.14 -24.46 -17.55
CA ALA A 120 -5.92 -23.72 -17.21
C ALA A 120 -5.75 -22.38 -17.94
N THR A 121 -6.47 -22.16 -19.04
CA THR A 121 -6.29 -20.98 -19.89
C THR A 121 -7.52 -20.09 -19.94
N ASN A 122 -8.73 -20.66 -19.88
CA ASN A 122 -9.99 -19.97 -20.12
C ASN A 122 -11.07 -20.41 -19.12
N TYR A 123 -12.03 -19.54 -18.87
CA TYR A 123 -13.31 -19.88 -18.28
C TYR A 123 -14.45 -19.41 -19.19
N SER A 124 -15.47 -20.24 -19.36
CA SER A 124 -16.65 -19.89 -20.14
C SER A 124 -17.93 -20.00 -19.33
N VAL A 125 -18.88 -19.09 -19.58
CA VAL A 125 -20.24 -19.13 -19.03
C VAL A 125 -21.26 -18.97 -20.15
N ILE A 126 -22.32 -19.78 -20.11
CA ILE A 126 -23.55 -19.59 -20.88
C ILE A 126 -24.65 -19.16 -19.91
N PHE A 127 -25.31 -18.04 -20.21
CA PHE A 127 -26.35 -17.46 -19.36
C PHE A 127 -27.52 -16.95 -20.20
N ARG A 128 -28.70 -16.89 -19.59
CA ARG A 128 -29.88 -16.22 -20.15
C ARG A 128 -30.02 -14.87 -19.45
N CYS A 129 -30.20 -13.79 -20.21
CA CYS A 129 -30.37 -12.44 -19.70
C CYS A 129 -31.76 -11.92 -20.06
N GLU A 130 -32.68 -11.95 -19.11
CA GLU A 130 -34.04 -11.45 -19.28
C GLU A 130 -34.09 -9.94 -18.99
N ASN A 131 -34.71 -9.17 -19.89
CA ASN A 131 -34.85 -7.71 -19.78
C ASN A 131 -33.52 -6.93 -19.72
N CYS A 132 -32.47 -7.43 -20.38
CA CYS A 132 -31.15 -6.80 -20.36
C CYS A 132 -30.88 -5.86 -21.54
N LEU A 133 -31.74 -5.85 -22.57
CA LEU A 133 -31.52 -5.04 -23.77
C LEU A 133 -32.08 -3.60 -23.66
N SER A 134 -32.64 -3.25 -22.50
CA SER A 134 -33.11 -1.92 -22.13
C SER A 134 -32.93 -1.75 -20.62
N TRP A 135 -32.51 -0.58 -20.15
CA TRP A 135 -32.26 -0.30 -18.74
C TRP A 135 -32.62 1.15 -18.37
N ASP A 136 -32.88 1.34 -17.08
CA ASP A 136 -33.06 2.62 -16.41
C ASP A 136 -32.38 2.53 -15.04
N GLN A 137 -31.49 3.47 -14.74
CA GLN A 137 -30.86 3.58 -13.43
C GLN A 137 -30.68 5.06 -13.08
N ASP A 138 -31.30 5.49 -11.98
CA ASP A 138 -31.18 6.86 -11.45
C ASP A 138 -31.51 7.96 -12.48
N GLY A 139 -32.43 7.68 -13.41
CA GLY A 139 -32.85 8.59 -14.49
C GLY A 139 -32.02 8.50 -15.78
N GLU A 140 -30.97 7.69 -15.80
CA GLU A 140 -30.20 7.36 -17.00
C GLU A 140 -30.82 6.15 -17.71
N THR A 141 -31.48 6.40 -18.84
CA THR A 141 -32.10 5.36 -19.68
C THR A 141 -31.19 4.96 -20.84
N GLY A 142 -31.21 3.68 -21.21
CA GLY A 142 -30.49 3.18 -22.37
C GLY A 142 -31.04 1.86 -22.90
N GLY A 143 -30.56 1.46 -24.08
CA GLY A 143 -30.92 0.18 -24.69
C GLY A 143 -30.13 -0.13 -25.95
N ILE A 144 -30.24 -1.37 -26.41
CA ILE A 144 -29.72 -1.83 -27.70
C ILE A 144 -30.89 -2.32 -28.56
N SER A 145 -30.98 -1.83 -29.78
CA SER A 145 -31.96 -2.28 -30.77
C SER A 145 -31.40 -3.48 -31.55
N THR A 146 -31.98 -4.68 -31.39
CA THR A 146 -31.54 -5.89 -32.11
C THR A 146 -32.00 -5.91 -33.56
N SER A 147 -33.05 -5.18 -33.91
CA SER A 147 -33.55 -5.05 -35.29
C SER A 147 -32.75 -4.06 -36.13
N SER A 148 -31.85 -3.28 -35.52
CA SER A 148 -31.01 -2.30 -36.22
C SER A 148 -29.88 -2.93 -37.07
N GLY A 149 -29.64 -4.24 -36.94
CA GLY A 149 -28.57 -4.95 -37.66
C GLY A 149 -27.15 -4.57 -37.20
N PHE A 150 -27.02 -3.82 -36.11
CA PHE A 150 -25.75 -3.35 -35.58
C PHE A 150 -25.82 -3.12 -34.06
N MET A 151 -24.80 -3.56 -33.32
CA MET A 151 -24.71 -3.36 -31.88
C MET A 151 -23.32 -2.89 -31.47
N LEU A 152 -23.24 -1.99 -30.49
CA LEU A 152 -21.97 -1.65 -29.84
C LEU A 152 -21.83 -2.48 -28.57
N LEU A 153 -20.87 -3.40 -28.57
CA LEU A 153 -20.56 -4.26 -27.43
C LEU A 153 -19.20 -3.88 -26.88
N GLY A 154 -19.19 -3.16 -25.76
CA GLY A 154 -17.95 -2.93 -25.02
C GLY A 154 -17.50 -4.23 -24.37
N TRP A 155 -16.21 -4.44 -24.27
CA TRP A 155 -15.65 -5.57 -23.54
C TRP A 155 -14.47 -5.13 -22.70
N ALA A 156 -14.34 -5.78 -21.56
CA ALA A 156 -13.26 -5.60 -20.62
C ALA A 156 -12.81 -6.96 -20.12
N GLN A 157 -11.50 -7.12 -19.94
CA GLN A 157 -10.92 -8.31 -19.34
C GLN A 157 -9.83 -7.89 -18.35
N ALA A 158 -9.97 -8.41 -17.13
CA ALA A 158 -8.99 -8.30 -16.07
C ALA A 158 -8.41 -9.67 -15.76
N TYR A 159 -7.10 -9.70 -15.54
CA TYR A 159 -6.38 -10.90 -15.18
C TYR A 159 -6.40 -11.16 -13.67
N LYS A 160 -6.81 -10.17 -12.88
CA LYS A 160 -7.00 -10.30 -11.42
C LYS A 160 -8.47 -10.58 -11.11
N SER A 161 -8.73 -11.54 -10.22
CA SER A 161 -10.09 -11.84 -9.76
C SER A 161 -10.65 -10.73 -8.87
N PRO A 162 -11.98 -10.54 -8.82
CA PRO A 162 -12.62 -9.65 -7.85
C PRO A 162 -12.30 -10.05 -6.40
N THR A 163 -12.27 -9.07 -5.49
CA THR A 163 -12.33 -9.33 -4.05
C THR A 163 -13.75 -9.74 -3.65
N ASN A 164 -13.91 -10.51 -2.58
CA ASN A 164 -15.17 -11.14 -2.17
C ASN A 164 -15.87 -11.92 -3.30
N PRO A 165 -15.17 -12.78 -4.05
CA PRO A 165 -15.70 -13.39 -5.27
C PRO A 165 -16.92 -14.32 -5.04
N SER A 166 -17.20 -14.70 -3.79
CA SER A 166 -18.39 -15.49 -3.41
C SER A 166 -19.65 -14.65 -3.21
N CYS A 167 -19.55 -13.32 -3.04
CA CYS A 167 -20.67 -12.42 -2.81
C CYS A 167 -20.79 -11.38 -3.94
N PRO A 168 -21.55 -11.67 -5.02
CA PRO A 168 -21.69 -10.78 -6.17
C PRO A 168 -22.09 -9.34 -5.84
N SER A 169 -22.85 -9.11 -4.76
CA SER A 169 -23.29 -7.77 -4.32
C SER A 169 -22.24 -6.98 -3.53
N LYS A 170 -21.19 -7.64 -3.01
CA LYS A 170 -20.12 -7.03 -2.21
C LYS A 170 -18.74 -7.22 -2.86
N ILE A 171 -18.68 -7.44 -4.18
CA ILE A 171 -17.41 -7.58 -4.89
C ILE A 171 -16.65 -6.26 -4.93
N GLY A 172 -15.33 -6.34 -4.80
CA GLY A 172 -14.44 -5.23 -5.16
C GLY A 172 -13.69 -5.56 -6.44
N ILE A 173 -13.69 -4.62 -7.38
CA ILE A 173 -13.01 -4.77 -8.66
C ILE A 173 -12.01 -3.63 -8.84
N GLU A 174 -10.85 -3.94 -9.41
CA GLU A 174 -9.90 -2.94 -9.91
C GLU A 174 -10.22 -2.64 -11.38
N GLN A 175 -9.61 -1.60 -11.94
CA GLN A 175 -9.73 -1.32 -13.36
C GLN A 175 -9.26 -2.53 -14.19
N HIS A 176 -10.03 -2.90 -15.23
CA HIS A 176 -9.67 -3.98 -16.15
C HIS A 176 -8.31 -3.74 -16.83
N ASP A 177 -7.54 -4.80 -17.03
CA ASP A 177 -6.22 -4.74 -17.69
C ASP A 177 -6.33 -4.39 -19.19
N THR A 178 -7.40 -4.84 -19.84
CA THR A 178 -7.65 -4.62 -21.27
C THR A 178 -9.11 -4.32 -21.52
N GLN A 179 -9.39 -3.43 -22.47
CA GLN A 179 -10.74 -3.09 -22.89
C GLN A 179 -10.75 -2.70 -24.37
N ASN A 180 -11.89 -2.88 -25.03
CA ASN A 180 -12.19 -2.25 -26.31
C ASN A 180 -13.70 -2.32 -26.59
N ILE A 181 -14.12 -1.96 -27.80
CA ILE A 181 -15.51 -2.05 -28.26
C ILE A 181 -15.55 -2.86 -29.55
N PHE A 182 -16.48 -3.81 -29.63
CA PHE A 182 -16.85 -4.46 -30.88
C PHE A 182 -17.98 -3.69 -31.55
N PRO A 183 -17.76 -3.21 -32.79
CA PRO A 183 -18.85 -2.84 -33.70
C PRO A 183 -19.48 -4.14 -34.24
N ALA A 184 -20.35 -4.75 -33.43
CA ALA A 184 -20.92 -6.07 -33.67
C ALA A 184 -22.02 -6.02 -34.75
N ILE A 185 -21.72 -6.63 -35.90
CA ILE A 185 -22.68 -6.82 -36.99
C ILE A 185 -23.14 -8.30 -36.94
N PRO A 186 -24.41 -8.58 -36.60
CA PRO A 186 -24.95 -9.92 -36.55
C PRO A 186 -25.13 -10.56 -37.93
N ASP A 187 -24.92 -11.86 -38.00
CA ASP A 187 -25.38 -12.75 -39.04
C ASP A 187 -26.83 -13.20 -38.77
N SER A 188 -27.47 -13.79 -39.79
CA SER A 188 -28.77 -14.45 -39.68
C SER A 188 -28.82 -15.55 -38.61
N ALA A 189 -27.69 -16.20 -38.31
CA ALA A 189 -27.60 -17.28 -37.34
C ALA A 189 -27.89 -16.85 -35.89
N ILE A 190 -27.78 -15.55 -35.58
CA ILE A 190 -28.06 -15.01 -34.24
C ILE A 190 -29.50 -15.26 -33.80
N ALA A 191 -30.47 -15.24 -34.74
CA ALA A 191 -31.90 -15.40 -34.46
C ALA A 191 -32.36 -16.80 -34.85
N ASN A 192 -32.65 -17.65 -33.86
CA ASN A 192 -32.89 -19.07 -34.10
C ASN A 192 -34.30 -19.53 -33.66
N PRO A 193 -35.02 -20.33 -34.46
CA PRO A 193 -36.30 -20.93 -34.04
C PRO A 193 -36.20 -21.79 -32.77
N SER A 194 -35.01 -22.35 -32.49
CA SER A 194 -34.76 -23.17 -31.31
C SER A 194 -34.53 -22.35 -30.02
N TYR A 195 -34.52 -21.02 -30.10
CA TYR A 195 -34.19 -20.12 -28.99
C TYR A 195 -35.02 -20.40 -27.73
N SER A 196 -36.33 -20.59 -27.86
CA SER A 196 -37.21 -20.84 -26.70
C SER A 196 -36.87 -22.15 -25.99
N ALA A 197 -36.50 -23.20 -26.73
CA ALA A 197 -36.04 -24.46 -26.17
C ALA A 197 -34.68 -24.31 -25.47
N TRP A 198 -33.78 -23.50 -26.02
CA TRP A 198 -32.49 -23.18 -25.41
C TRP A 198 -32.64 -22.35 -24.12
N ALA A 199 -33.53 -21.36 -24.14
CA ALA A 199 -33.83 -20.52 -22.99
C ALA A 199 -34.38 -21.34 -21.81
N ALA A 200 -35.16 -22.39 -22.10
CA ALA A 200 -35.68 -23.32 -21.10
C ALA A 200 -34.59 -24.16 -20.40
N LEU A 201 -33.35 -24.18 -20.91
CA LEU A 201 -32.21 -24.84 -20.24
C LEU A 201 -31.67 -24.03 -19.05
N ALA A 202 -32.08 -22.77 -18.89
CA ALA A 202 -31.62 -21.87 -17.84
C ALA A 202 -32.27 -22.16 -16.46
N THR A 203 -32.13 -23.38 -15.96
CA THR A 203 -32.75 -23.84 -14.69
C THR A 203 -31.82 -23.77 -13.48
N LYS A 204 -30.53 -23.44 -13.67
CA LYS A 204 -29.55 -23.42 -12.58
C LYS A 204 -29.32 -22.03 -12.02
N THR A 205 -29.11 -21.97 -10.71
CA THR A 205 -28.78 -20.77 -9.95
C THR A 205 -27.54 -21.06 -9.09
N VAL A 206 -26.63 -20.09 -8.95
CA VAL A 206 -25.56 -20.14 -7.94
C VAL A 206 -25.97 -19.32 -6.74
N THR A 207 -25.76 -19.89 -5.56
CA THR A 207 -25.97 -19.17 -4.31
C THR A 207 -24.69 -18.39 -3.98
N GLY A 208 -24.80 -17.06 -3.93
CA GLY A 208 -23.72 -16.22 -3.40
C GLY A 208 -23.67 -16.33 -1.88
N ASP A 209 -22.46 -16.43 -1.32
CA ASP A 209 -22.24 -16.40 0.12
C ASP A 209 -21.76 -15.01 0.55
N CYS A 210 -22.67 -14.27 1.19
CA CYS A 210 -22.48 -12.89 1.65
C CYS A 210 -22.37 -12.76 3.19
N GLY A 211 -22.46 -13.86 3.93
CA GLY A 211 -22.19 -13.92 5.38
C GLY A 211 -23.24 -13.35 6.34
N ASP A 212 -24.52 -13.23 5.95
CA ASP A 212 -25.51 -12.53 6.78
C ASP A 212 -26.44 -13.50 7.56
N GLY A 213 -26.23 -13.64 8.89
CA GLY A 213 -27.26 -14.12 9.84
C GLY A 213 -26.81 -15.03 11.01
N GLY A 214 -26.43 -14.46 12.16
CA GLY A 214 -26.33 -15.14 13.47
C GLY A 214 -25.20 -14.63 14.37
N THR A 215 -25.52 -14.32 15.63
CA THR A 215 -24.71 -13.73 16.72
C THR A 215 -23.22 -14.15 16.77
N PRO A 216 -22.28 -13.26 17.14
CA PRO A 216 -20.88 -13.36 16.75
C PRO A 216 -20.09 -14.37 17.60
N PRO A 217 -19.42 -15.36 16.99
CA PRO A 217 -18.20 -15.91 17.55
C PRO A 217 -17.00 -15.11 17.03
N THR A 218 -16.12 -14.77 17.96
CA THR A 218 -14.74 -14.30 17.83
C THR A 218 -14.06 -14.49 16.44
N PRO A 219 -13.36 -13.46 15.91
CA PRO A 219 -12.81 -13.49 14.56
C PRO A 219 -11.58 -14.40 14.46
N ILE A 220 -11.64 -15.35 13.52
CA ILE A 220 -10.48 -16.10 13.02
C ILE A 220 -10.16 -15.55 11.62
N PRO A 221 -8.94 -15.06 11.33
CA PRO A 221 -8.62 -14.49 10.02
C PRO A 221 -8.40 -15.59 8.97
N SER A 222 -9.14 -15.53 7.86
CA SER A 222 -8.87 -16.31 6.64
C SER A 222 -8.07 -15.49 5.61
N LEU A 223 -7.22 -16.20 4.86
CA LEU A 223 -6.13 -15.68 4.03
C LEU A 223 -6.54 -15.30 2.60
N PRO A 224 -6.03 -14.19 2.02
CA PRO A 224 -6.18 -13.91 0.59
C PRO A 224 -5.29 -14.83 -0.28
N PRO A 225 -5.70 -15.18 -1.52
CA PRO A 225 -4.98 -16.10 -2.39
C PRO A 225 -3.71 -15.46 -3.02
N PRO A 226 -2.73 -16.28 -3.45
CA PRO A 226 -1.42 -15.82 -3.92
C PRO A 226 -1.46 -15.23 -5.34
N PRO A 227 -0.49 -14.39 -5.72
CA PRO A 227 -0.42 -13.81 -7.05
C PRO A 227 0.04 -14.83 -8.13
N PRO A 228 -0.31 -14.60 -9.41
CA PRO A 228 -0.02 -15.50 -10.54
C PRO A 228 1.45 -15.61 -10.91
N ALA A 229 1.92 -16.83 -11.15
CA ALA A 229 3.21 -17.10 -11.81
C ALA A 229 3.10 -16.92 -13.33
N CYS A 230 4.05 -16.22 -13.96
CA CYS A 230 4.12 -16.12 -15.42
C CYS A 230 4.91 -17.30 -16.04
N PRO A 231 4.53 -17.77 -17.25
CA PRO A 231 5.08 -18.99 -17.86
C PRO A 231 6.44 -18.75 -18.53
N ALA A 232 7.30 -19.77 -18.53
CA ALA A 232 8.62 -19.73 -19.16
C ALA A 232 8.56 -19.95 -20.69
N ARG A 233 9.15 -19.03 -21.49
CA ARG A 233 9.77 -19.26 -22.83
C ARG A 233 10.27 -17.95 -23.51
N PRO A 234 11.05 -18.03 -24.61
CA PRO A 234 12.47 -18.35 -24.73
C PRO A 234 13.35 -17.08 -24.91
N ALA A 235 14.67 -17.28 -24.82
CA ALA A 235 15.71 -16.27 -24.69
C ALA A 235 15.71 -15.11 -25.71
N PHE A 236 15.65 -13.88 -25.21
CA PHE A 236 16.31 -12.71 -25.80
C PHE A 236 17.10 -11.95 -24.71
N PRO A 237 18.26 -11.36 -25.04
CA PRO A 237 19.24 -10.94 -24.06
C PRO A 237 18.85 -9.59 -23.45
N PHE A 238 18.13 -9.62 -22.33
CA PHE A 238 18.07 -8.47 -21.42
C PHE A 238 19.38 -8.36 -20.64
N PRO A 239 19.86 -7.15 -20.30
CA PRO A 239 21.21 -6.93 -19.81
C PRO A 239 21.43 -7.74 -18.54
N ARG A 240 22.25 -8.80 -18.65
CA ARG A 240 22.78 -9.51 -17.51
C ARG A 240 23.34 -8.48 -16.54
N ALA A 241 22.95 -8.58 -15.27
CA ALA A 241 23.62 -7.86 -14.20
C ALA A 241 25.14 -8.00 -14.39
N PRO A 242 25.90 -6.89 -14.46
CA PRO A 242 27.32 -6.97 -14.67
C PRO A 242 27.95 -7.79 -13.54
N ARG A 243 28.77 -8.78 -13.92
CA ARG A 243 29.70 -9.43 -13.00
C ARG A 243 30.75 -8.40 -12.59
N THR A 244 30.55 -7.71 -11.47
CA THR A 244 31.65 -6.97 -10.83
C THR A 244 31.74 -7.17 -9.33
N THR A 245 32.99 -6.98 -8.92
CA THR A 245 33.74 -7.35 -7.73
C THR A 245 33.35 -6.63 -6.44
N THR A 246 33.31 -7.40 -5.34
CA THR A 246 33.09 -6.99 -3.93
C THR A 246 31.77 -6.29 -3.61
N SER A 247 30.65 -6.98 -3.82
CA SER A 247 29.30 -6.53 -3.47
C SER A 247 28.93 -6.84 -2.00
N SER A 248 28.55 -5.81 -1.23
CA SER A 248 27.67 -5.95 -0.07
C SER A 248 26.27 -5.52 -0.51
N SER A 249 25.32 -6.45 -0.63
CA SER A 249 23.95 -6.12 -1.03
C SER A 249 23.11 -5.80 0.21
N VAL A 250 22.48 -4.63 0.22
CA VAL A 250 21.63 -4.19 1.33
C VAL A 250 20.17 -4.24 0.87
N ALA A 251 19.32 -4.96 1.58
CA ALA A 251 17.87 -4.90 1.41
C ALA A 251 17.31 -4.00 2.52
N ALA A 252 17.06 -2.70 2.28
CA ALA A 252 16.80 -1.75 3.37
C ALA A 252 15.74 -0.66 3.12
N PRO A 253 14.99 -0.24 4.16
CA PRO A 253 14.48 1.10 4.41
C PRO A 253 15.58 1.94 5.08
N ALA A 254 16.25 2.77 4.28
CA ALA A 254 16.91 4.07 4.58
C ALA A 254 17.87 4.27 5.76
N VAL A 255 17.94 3.40 6.76
CA VAL A 255 18.89 3.52 7.87
C VAL A 255 19.56 2.18 8.11
N SER A 256 20.45 1.79 7.20
CA SER A 256 21.56 0.94 7.59
C SER A 256 22.76 1.85 7.89
N PRO A 257 23.41 1.75 9.07
CA PRO A 257 24.58 2.56 9.36
C PRO A 257 25.65 2.23 8.33
N ARG A 258 26.02 3.25 7.55
CA ARG A 258 27.26 3.56 6.82
C ARG A 258 28.50 2.63 6.92
N ARG A 259 28.66 1.74 7.90
CA ARG A 259 29.93 1.07 8.23
C ARG A 259 30.37 -0.06 7.29
N SER A 260 29.49 -0.72 6.53
CA SER A 260 29.96 -1.76 5.57
C SER A 260 30.70 -1.17 4.37
N ALA A 261 30.27 0.01 3.89
CA ALA A 261 30.89 0.67 2.73
C ALA A 261 32.05 1.62 3.12
N GLN A 262 32.05 2.20 4.33
CA GLN A 262 32.89 3.37 4.64
C GLN A 262 34.35 3.06 4.99
N ARG A 263 34.76 1.80 5.18
CA ARG A 263 36.16 1.46 5.52
C ARG A 263 36.90 0.58 4.53
N ARG A 264 36.27 0.10 3.44
CA ARG A 264 36.89 -0.91 2.56
C ARG A 264 36.67 -0.72 1.05
N GLY A 265 36.10 0.40 0.59
CA GLY A 265 35.94 0.63 -0.85
C GLY A 265 35.08 -0.43 -1.58
N LYS A 266 34.13 -1.07 -0.88
CA LYS A 266 33.31 -2.16 -1.44
C LYS A 266 32.11 -1.62 -2.23
N GLU A 267 31.79 -2.24 -3.36
CA GLU A 267 30.58 -1.99 -4.17
C GLU A 267 29.33 -2.57 -3.50
N GLY A 268 28.13 -2.09 -3.83
CA GLY A 268 26.90 -2.67 -3.26
C GLY A 268 25.58 -2.07 -3.74
N PRO A 269 24.67 -2.86 -4.33
CA PRO A 269 23.31 -2.42 -4.63
C PRO A 269 22.40 -2.41 -3.38
N SER A 270 21.62 -1.33 -3.24
CA SER A 270 20.50 -1.21 -2.30
C SER A 270 19.19 -1.53 -3.02
N HIS A 271 18.45 -2.54 -2.56
CA HIS A 271 17.18 -2.97 -3.18
C HIS A 271 15.99 -2.51 -2.36
N ARG A 272 14.95 -1.98 -3.02
CA ARG A 272 13.74 -1.46 -2.38
C ARG A 272 12.49 -1.81 -3.16
N LYS A 273 11.52 -2.36 -2.42
CA LYS A 273 10.19 -2.75 -2.91
C LYS A 273 9.46 -1.55 -3.51
N GLY A 274 9.43 -0.43 -2.78
CA GLY A 274 8.62 0.74 -3.09
C GLY A 274 9.04 1.66 -4.22
N SER A 275 8.10 2.56 -4.57
CA SER A 275 8.30 3.70 -5.46
C SER A 275 9.19 4.78 -4.83
N PRO A 276 9.72 5.72 -5.64
CA PRO A 276 10.28 6.97 -5.15
C PRO A 276 9.31 7.75 -4.25
N SER A 277 9.85 8.51 -3.28
CA SER A 277 9.07 9.24 -2.27
C SER A 277 9.25 10.75 -2.37
N THR A 278 10.21 11.35 -1.67
CA THR A 278 10.52 12.79 -1.71
C THR A 278 10.98 13.20 -3.11
N GLY A 279 10.70 14.43 -3.53
CA GLY A 279 10.94 14.87 -4.90
C GLY A 279 12.42 14.87 -5.29
N ARG A 280 13.34 15.07 -4.33
CA ARG A 280 14.79 14.86 -4.52
C ARG A 280 15.14 13.51 -5.15
N TRP A 281 14.35 12.49 -4.88
CA TRP A 281 14.56 11.12 -5.37
C TRP A 281 13.63 10.74 -6.52
N GLY A 282 13.01 11.74 -7.17
CA GLY A 282 12.14 11.53 -8.33
C GLY A 282 10.72 11.07 -7.97
N GLY A 283 10.27 11.32 -6.74
CA GLY A 283 8.88 11.09 -6.39
C GLY A 283 7.95 12.15 -6.97
N THR A 284 6.72 11.73 -7.26
CA THR A 284 5.74 12.54 -8.00
C THR A 284 4.41 12.70 -7.29
N MET A 285 4.11 11.89 -6.27
CA MET A 285 2.85 12.00 -5.51
C MET A 285 2.78 13.33 -4.75
N LYS A 286 1.83 14.19 -5.15
CA LYS A 286 1.65 15.52 -4.57
C LYS A 286 0.20 16.00 -4.77
N PRO A 287 -0.30 16.93 -3.94
CA PRO A 287 -1.54 17.65 -4.22
C PRO A 287 -1.31 18.73 -5.29
N ASP A 288 -2.39 19.17 -5.94
CA ASP A 288 -2.37 20.10 -7.06
C ASP A 288 -1.61 21.41 -6.76
N TRP A 289 -1.71 21.90 -5.51
CA TRP A 289 -1.05 23.16 -5.12
C TRP A 289 0.48 23.06 -5.00
N LEU A 290 1.05 21.85 -5.05
CA LEU A 290 2.49 21.62 -5.18
C LEU A 290 2.95 21.46 -6.64
N GLU A 291 2.05 21.51 -7.61
CA GLU A 291 2.43 21.43 -9.02
C GLU A 291 3.36 22.57 -9.43
N GLY A 292 4.27 22.26 -10.36
CA GLY A 292 5.36 23.17 -10.74
C GLY A 292 6.50 23.29 -9.71
N THR A 293 6.40 22.63 -8.55
CA THR A 293 7.50 22.53 -7.58
C THR A 293 8.16 21.14 -7.60
N SER A 294 9.36 21.05 -7.04
CA SER A 294 10.04 19.77 -6.79
C SER A 294 9.57 19.09 -5.49
N LEU A 295 8.58 19.63 -4.78
CA LEU A 295 8.06 19.04 -3.55
C LEU A 295 7.06 17.93 -3.85
N THR A 296 6.89 17.04 -2.87
CA THR A 296 5.91 15.95 -2.86
C THR A 296 5.16 15.93 -1.53
N ARG A 297 4.14 15.08 -1.43
CA ARG A 297 3.43 14.82 -0.16
C ARG A 297 4.36 14.36 0.97
N PHE A 298 5.51 13.78 0.64
CA PHE A 298 6.49 13.33 1.62
C PHE A 298 7.46 14.44 2.04
N ASP A 299 7.58 15.53 1.30
CA ASP A 299 8.52 16.60 1.65
C ASP A 299 7.93 17.57 2.67
N VAL A 300 6.63 17.83 2.59
CA VAL A 300 5.91 18.81 3.41
C VAL A 300 5.47 18.21 4.75
N PRO A 301 6.00 18.68 5.89
CA PRO A 301 5.62 18.19 7.22
C PRO A 301 4.11 18.21 7.49
N GLY A 302 3.43 19.29 7.13
CA GLY A 302 1.98 19.45 7.33
C GLY A 302 1.12 18.48 6.51
N LEU A 303 1.69 17.73 5.57
CA LEU A 303 0.96 16.70 4.80
C LEU A 303 1.17 15.28 5.34
N CYS A 304 1.91 15.10 6.44
CA CYS A 304 2.27 13.76 6.90
C CYS A 304 1.07 12.89 7.32
N ASN A 305 -0.01 13.51 7.83
CA ASN A 305 -1.19 12.78 8.29
C ASN A 305 -2.07 12.24 7.15
N GLN A 306 -1.85 12.70 5.91
CA GLN A 306 -2.59 12.22 4.75
C GLN A 306 -2.42 10.72 4.50
N ILE A 307 -1.36 10.10 5.06
CA ILE A 307 -1.18 8.65 5.02
C ILE A 307 -2.35 7.88 5.66
N TRP A 308 -3.09 8.47 6.60
CA TRP A 308 -4.23 7.82 7.24
C TRP A 308 -5.53 7.96 6.45
N HIS A 309 -5.62 8.97 5.58
CA HIS A 309 -6.75 9.18 4.69
C HIS A 309 -6.57 8.42 3.36
N ASP A 310 -5.38 8.53 2.76
CA ASP A 310 -4.99 7.85 1.53
C ASP A 310 -3.59 7.24 1.66
N SER A 311 -3.56 5.90 1.79
CA SER A 311 -2.34 5.09 1.88
C SER A 311 -2.10 4.17 0.69
N ALA A 312 -2.99 4.16 -0.29
CA ALA A 312 -2.95 3.20 -1.39
C ALA A 312 -1.65 3.37 -2.21
N GLY A 313 -0.96 2.25 -2.48
CA GLY A 313 0.32 2.27 -3.19
C GLY A 313 1.51 2.85 -2.40
N ILE A 314 1.29 3.32 -1.16
CA ILE A 314 2.32 3.82 -0.26
C ILE A 314 2.58 2.83 0.87
N ALA A 315 1.52 2.34 1.50
CA ALA A 315 1.60 1.33 2.55
C ALA A 315 1.95 -0.05 1.97
N CYS A 316 2.57 -0.89 2.79
CA CYS A 316 2.82 -2.29 2.45
C CYS A 316 1.51 -3.08 2.47
N ASN A 317 1.31 -3.95 1.48
CA ASN A 317 0.10 -4.75 1.30
C ASN A 317 0.24 -6.22 1.73
N ASP A 318 1.40 -6.59 2.27
CA ASP A 318 1.74 -7.96 2.64
C ASP A 318 1.92 -8.15 4.15
N MET A 319 1.34 -7.24 4.93
CA MET A 319 1.24 -7.29 6.39
C MET A 319 -0.07 -6.68 6.86
N ASP A 320 -0.52 -7.06 8.05
CA ASP A 320 -1.76 -6.55 8.68
C ASP A 320 -1.56 -5.25 9.46
N GLN A 321 -0.34 -4.68 9.45
CA GLN A 321 0.03 -3.44 10.13
C GLN A 321 0.38 -2.32 9.13
N MET A 322 0.33 -1.07 9.59
CA MET A 322 0.82 0.07 8.81
C MET A 322 2.36 0.06 8.70
N ALA A 323 2.86 0.00 7.47
CA ALA A 323 4.28 0.23 7.18
C ALA A 323 4.46 0.91 5.82
N GLY A 324 5.38 1.86 5.73
CA GLY A 324 5.68 2.52 4.45
C GLY A 324 6.46 1.61 3.50
N CYS A 325 5.90 1.29 2.35
CA CYS A 325 6.53 0.59 1.23
C CYS A 325 6.92 1.57 0.12
N VAL A 326 7.61 2.65 0.49
CA VAL A 326 8.23 3.63 -0.42
C VAL A 326 9.70 3.84 -0.07
N LEU A 327 10.47 4.53 -0.92
CA LEU A 327 11.84 4.93 -0.59
C LEU A 327 11.86 5.74 0.73
N GLY A 328 12.60 5.28 1.74
CA GLY A 328 12.54 5.87 3.09
C GLY A 328 11.82 5.00 4.11
N GLY A 329 10.90 4.14 3.67
CA GLY A 329 10.08 3.33 4.55
C GLY A 329 9.29 4.20 5.53
N GLY A 330 9.29 3.80 6.81
CA GLY A 330 8.61 4.57 7.86
C GLY A 330 9.05 6.03 7.96
N THR A 331 10.31 6.39 7.67
CA THR A 331 10.75 7.79 7.78
C THR A 331 10.15 8.71 6.71
N ALA A 332 9.64 8.15 5.61
CA ALA A 332 8.97 8.93 4.57
C ALA A 332 7.53 9.28 4.96
N VAL A 333 6.89 8.47 5.83
CA VAL A 333 5.46 8.56 6.13
C VAL A 333 5.14 8.90 7.58
N ASN A 334 6.11 8.80 8.50
CA ASN A 334 5.89 9.15 9.90
C ASN A 334 5.80 10.67 10.13
N ALA A 335 5.51 11.07 11.36
CA ALA A 335 5.50 12.49 11.77
C ALA A 335 6.91 13.09 11.95
N GLY A 336 7.99 12.30 11.85
CA GLY A 336 9.36 12.79 11.89
C GLY A 336 9.88 13.24 13.26
N LEU A 337 9.23 12.84 14.36
CA LEU A 337 9.75 13.04 15.73
C LEU A 337 11.16 12.45 15.86
N TRP A 338 12.06 13.16 16.56
CA TRP A 338 13.48 12.85 16.56
C TRP A 338 14.16 13.07 17.91
N TRP A 339 14.57 11.97 18.55
CA TRP A 339 15.04 11.95 19.92
C TRP A 339 16.49 11.51 20.03
N LYS A 340 17.31 12.30 20.72
CA LYS A 340 18.60 11.81 21.20
C LYS A 340 18.32 10.71 22.23
N PRO A 341 18.86 9.49 22.04
CA PRO A 341 18.49 8.34 22.85
C PRO A 341 18.78 8.56 24.33
N HIS A 342 17.84 8.15 25.18
CA HIS A 342 18.05 8.00 26.62
C HIS A 342 19.02 6.84 26.87
N SER A 343 20.09 7.08 27.63
CA SER A 343 21.13 6.09 27.90
C SER A 343 20.58 4.79 28.48
N GLN A 344 19.63 4.88 29.42
CA GLN A 344 19.03 3.74 30.09
C GLN A 344 18.29 2.78 29.13
N ASP A 345 17.83 3.24 27.97
CA ASP A 345 17.18 2.36 26.98
C ASP A 345 18.18 1.37 26.37
N TRP A 346 19.44 1.80 26.16
CA TRP A 346 20.53 0.91 25.75
C TRP A 346 20.96 0.00 26.90
N ASP A 347 21.13 0.58 28.08
CA ASP A 347 21.67 -0.14 29.22
C ASP A 347 20.72 -1.22 29.75
N TYR A 348 19.42 -1.00 29.62
CA TYR A 348 18.40 -1.95 30.03
C TYR A 348 18.16 -3.05 28.97
N ASN A 349 17.95 -2.67 27.70
CA ASN A 349 17.45 -3.62 26.69
C ASN A 349 18.54 -4.41 25.96
N PHE A 350 19.77 -3.92 25.90
CA PHE A 350 20.79 -4.49 25.02
C PHE A 350 21.90 -5.23 25.76
N PRO A 351 22.55 -6.24 25.16
CA PRO A 351 23.67 -6.94 25.77
C PRO A 351 24.96 -6.09 25.79
N THR A 352 26.00 -6.60 26.45
CA THR A 352 27.36 -6.02 26.39
C THR A 352 27.83 -5.80 24.96
N GLY A 353 28.45 -4.65 24.68
CA GLY A 353 28.85 -4.22 23.33
C GLY A 353 27.81 -3.31 22.64
N TRP A 354 26.62 -3.17 23.24
CA TRP A 354 25.54 -2.28 22.83
C TRP A 354 25.02 -1.39 23.96
N LYS A 355 25.73 -1.34 25.09
CA LYS A 355 25.39 -0.45 26.20
C LYS A 355 25.59 1.00 25.78
N SER A 356 25.02 1.94 26.53
CA SER A 356 25.03 3.38 26.22
C SER A 356 26.45 3.90 25.95
N THR A 357 27.43 3.42 26.71
CA THR A 357 28.86 3.72 26.53
C THR A 357 29.40 3.23 25.19
N ASP A 358 29.01 2.04 24.75
CA ASP A 358 29.46 1.40 23.50
C ASP A 358 28.91 2.13 22.26
N VAL A 359 27.67 2.60 22.34
CA VAL A 359 26.96 3.24 21.23
C VAL A 359 27.10 4.76 21.21
N SER A 360 27.62 5.40 22.27
CA SER A 360 27.78 6.85 22.42
C SER A 360 28.39 7.53 21.19
N ALA A 361 29.47 6.96 20.64
CA ALA A 361 30.13 7.48 19.45
C ALA A 361 29.25 7.35 18.19
N ALA A 362 28.39 6.34 18.11
CA ALA A 362 27.40 6.21 17.02
C ALA A 362 26.30 7.25 17.16
N THR A 363 25.78 7.46 18.37
CA THR A 363 24.81 8.51 18.69
C THR A 363 25.34 9.88 18.26
N ASN A 364 26.57 10.23 18.64
CA ASN A 364 27.18 11.51 18.25
C ASN A 364 27.29 11.68 16.74
N ARG A 365 27.65 10.62 15.99
CA ARG A 365 27.70 10.69 14.52
C ARG A 365 26.33 10.86 13.88
N VAL A 366 25.28 10.25 14.45
CA VAL A 366 23.91 10.38 13.96
C VAL A 366 23.41 11.81 14.19
N PHE A 367 23.57 12.35 15.40
CA PHE A 367 23.11 13.69 15.74
C PHE A 367 23.97 14.81 15.15
N SER A 368 25.23 14.54 14.81
CA SER A 368 26.02 15.46 13.99
C SER A 368 25.47 15.58 12.56
N LYS A 369 24.84 14.52 12.05
CA LYS A 369 24.34 14.48 10.66
C LYS A 369 22.86 14.86 10.54
N ILE A 370 22.07 14.53 11.56
CA ILE A 370 20.66 14.89 11.70
C ILE A 370 20.52 15.48 13.11
N PRO A 371 20.82 16.78 13.29
CA PRO A 371 20.76 17.41 14.61
C PRO A 371 19.32 17.49 15.15
N GLY A 372 18.35 17.60 14.25
CA GLY A 372 16.96 17.86 14.55
C GLY A 372 16.71 19.33 14.90
N THR A 373 15.43 19.68 15.09
CA THR A 373 14.99 21.03 15.45
C THR A 373 13.68 20.96 16.22
N THR A 374 13.50 21.82 17.22
CA THR A 374 12.21 22.05 17.87
C THR A 374 11.42 23.18 17.22
N THR A 375 12.03 23.95 16.32
CA THR A 375 11.43 25.08 15.60
C THR A 375 11.63 24.83 14.10
N PRO A 376 10.80 23.98 13.47
CA PRO A 376 11.04 23.54 12.09
C PRO A 376 10.74 24.63 11.05
N SER A 377 9.95 25.64 11.41
CA SER A 377 9.69 26.81 10.57
C SER A 377 10.95 27.66 10.41
N MET A 378 11.26 28.07 9.18
CA MET A 378 12.53 28.74 8.85
C MET A 378 12.66 30.17 9.38
N ASP A 379 11.59 30.77 9.90
CA ASP A 379 11.61 32.07 10.57
C ASP A 379 11.88 31.96 12.08
N GLY A 380 12.14 30.75 12.58
CA GLY A 380 12.43 30.48 13.98
C GLY A 380 11.20 30.51 14.89
N LYS A 381 9.99 30.52 14.34
CA LYS A 381 8.74 30.55 15.12
C LYS A 381 8.04 29.20 15.17
N LEU A 382 7.23 29.04 16.21
CA LEU A 382 6.24 27.99 16.33
C LEU A 382 4.84 28.58 16.16
N TYR A 383 3.97 27.83 15.49
CA TYR A 383 2.62 28.24 15.11
C TYR A 383 1.58 27.46 15.93
N LEU A 384 0.45 28.12 16.19
CA LEU A 384 -0.71 27.56 16.89
C LEU A 384 -0.35 26.91 18.25
N GLN A 385 0.43 27.61 19.07
CA GLN A 385 0.95 27.09 20.36
C GLN A 385 -0.07 27.14 21.51
N GLN A 386 -1.31 27.59 21.26
CA GLN A 386 -2.35 27.70 22.29
C GLN A 386 -2.65 26.34 22.93
N GLY A 387 -2.75 25.27 22.12
CA GLY A 387 -2.93 23.90 22.63
C GLY A 387 -1.71 23.39 23.40
N PHE A 388 -0.50 23.79 22.99
CA PHE A 388 0.72 23.47 23.73
C PHE A 388 0.69 24.09 25.13
N GLU A 389 0.36 25.37 25.24
CA GLU A 389 0.38 26.10 26.51
C GLU A 389 -0.68 25.61 27.51
N VAL A 390 -1.82 25.09 27.05
CA VAL A 390 -2.83 24.48 27.94
C VAL A 390 -2.22 23.34 28.75
N VAL A 391 -1.58 22.39 28.08
CA VAL A 391 -0.98 21.22 28.75
C VAL A 391 0.32 21.61 29.45
N ALA A 392 1.21 22.36 28.79
CA ALA A 392 2.51 22.73 29.34
C ALA A 392 2.37 23.57 30.62
N SER A 393 1.44 24.54 30.66
CA SER A 393 1.23 25.35 31.87
C SER A 393 0.71 24.54 33.06
N GLY A 394 -0.16 23.55 32.82
CA GLY A 394 -0.61 22.61 33.86
C GLY A 394 0.55 21.78 34.40
N LEU A 395 1.35 21.19 33.51
CA LEU A 395 2.54 20.41 33.88
C LEU A 395 3.52 21.25 34.71
N ARG A 396 3.85 22.48 34.28
CA ARG A 396 4.72 23.42 35.03
C ARG A 396 4.19 23.69 36.43
N LYS A 397 2.90 24.04 36.55
CA LYS A 397 2.26 24.34 37.86
C LYS A 397 2.29 23.16 38.81
N SER A 398 2.28 21.94 38.27
CA SER A 398 2.33 20.69 39.02
C SER A 398 3.75 20.14 39.21
N GLY A 399 4.77 20.98 39.01
CA GLY A 399 6.17 20.66 39.32
C GLY A 399 6.92 19.84 38.27
N TRP A 400 6.36 19.67 37.07
CA TRP A 400 7.10 19.07 35.96
C TRP A 400 8.10 20.07 35.39
N THR A 401 9.24 19.56 34.90
CA THR A 401 10.34 20.39 34.40
C THR A 401 10.35 20.43 32.87
N GLU A 402 10.37 21.64 32.31
CA GLU A 402 10.63 21.82 30.87
C GLU A 402 12.12 21.56 30.57
N VAL A 403 12.40 20.73 29.58
CA VAL A 403 13.76 20.39 29.16
C VAL A 403 13.94 20.54 27.66
N SER A 404 15.17 20.77 27.21
CA SER A 404 15.53 20.51 25.82
C SER A 404 15.83 19.02 25.66
N ALA A 405 14.86 18.24 25.17
CA ALA A 405 14.95 16.78 25.22
C ALA A 405 16.16 16.17 24.49
N ASN A 406 16.67 16.84 23.45
CA ASN A 406 17.87 16.40 22.73
C ASN A 406 19.19 16.91 23.35
N ALA A 407 19.15 17.97 24.16
CA ALA A 407 20.30 18.42 24.94
C ALA A 407 20.43 17.60 26.24
N GLU A 408 19.31 17.23 26.85
CA GLU A 408 19.21 16.51 28.12
C GLU A 408 18.44 15.18 27.95
N PRO A 409 18.97 14.23 27.15
CA PRO A 409 18.25 13.01 26.78
C PRO A 409 17.90 12.09 27.95
N ASP A 410 18.63 12.17 29.06
CA ASP A 410 18.42 11.32 30.23
C ASP A 410 17.37 11.86 31.22
N LYS A 411 16.87 13.08 31.01
CA LYS A 411 15.78 13.65 31.82
C LYS A 411 14.42 13.20 31.28
N LYS A 412 13.98 12.00 31.68
CA LYS A 412 12.74 11.35 31.22
C LYS A 412 11.73 11.01 32.34
N ASN A 413 11.85 11.68 33.49
CA ASN A 413 10.94 11.52 34.63
C ASN A 413 10.39 12.88 35.05
N ARG A 414 9.06 13.05 35.03
CA ARG A 414 8.36 14.32 35.29
C ARG A 414 8.92 15.50 34.49
N THR A 415 9.14 15.26 33.19
CA THR A 415 9.66 16.29 32.26
C THR A 415 8.76 16.47 31.05
N PHE A 416 8.82 17.65 30.43
CA PHE A 416 8.15 17.93 29.17
C PHE A 416 9.01 18.81 28.26
N THR A 417 8.68 18.86 26.97
CA THR A 417 9.47 19.57 25.96
C THR A 417 8.61 19.98 24.76
N HIS A 418 9.08 20.96 24.00
CA HIS A 418 8.65 21.14 22.62
C HIS A 418 9.11 19.96 21.76
N THR A 419 8.25 19.52 20.84
CA THR A 419 8.52 18.35 19.99
C THR A 419 9.73 18.56 19.09
N PRO A 420 10.82 17.76 19.21
CA PRO A 420 11.93 17.78 18.28
C PRO A 420 11.62 16.93 17.05
N TYR A 421 11.95 17.45 15.87
CA TYR A 421 11.76 16.79 14.58
C TYR A 421 13.10 16.57 13.87
N MET A 422 13.16 15.58 12.98
CA MET A 422 14.31 15.30 12.10
C MET A 422 14.39 16.24 10.90
N TYR A 423 13.54 17.27 10.88
CA TYR A 423 13.34 18.19 9.77
C TYR A 423 14.56 19.06 9.54
N SER A 424 14.69 19.56 8.32
CA SER A 424 15.75 20.47 7.92
C SER A 424 15.23 21.38 6.83
N ASN A 425 15.48 22.68 6.94
CA ASN A 425 15.04 23.69 5.96
C ASN A 425 13.51 23.74 5.76
N GLY A 426 12.74 23.51 6.83
CA GLY A 426 11.27 23.44 6.81
C GLY A 426 10.68 22.24 6.04
N GLU A 427 11.50 21.29 5.59
CA GLU A 427 11.08 20.06 4.92
C GLU A 427 11.38 18.83 5.80
N ARG A 428 10.81 17.67 5.45
CA ARG A 428 10.91 16.39 6.20
C ARG A 428 12.32 15.99 6.66
N GLY A 429 13.38 16.36 5.94
CA GLY A 429 14.76 16.11 6.37
C GLY A 429 15.12 14.62 6.52
N GLY A 430 15.72 14.26 7.66
CA GLY A 430 16.00 12.89 8.04
C GLY A 430 16.99 12.13 7.12
N PRO A 431 16.93 10.79 7.10
CA PRO A 431 17.88 9.95 6.35
C PRO A 431 17.86 10.16 4.83
N LEU A 432 16.70 10.47 4.25
CA LEU A 432 16.55 10.75 2.82
C LEU A 432 17.25 12.04 2.41
N ALA A 433 17.24 13.07 3.25
CA ALA A 433 17.89 14.35 3.00
C ALA A 433 19.40 14.36 3.34
N THR A 434 19.90 13.33 4.04
CA THR A 434 21.27 13.35 4.58
C THR A 434 22.11 12.12 4.21
N TYR A 435 21.73 10.94 4.72
CA TYR A 435 22.49 9.71 4.51
C TYR A 435 22.46 9.28 3.05
N LEU A 436 21.26 9.26 2.46
CA LEU A 436 21.08 8.83 1.08
C LEU A 436 21.72 9.83 0.09
N VAL A 437 21.66 11.14 0.35
CA VAL A 437 22.35 12.17 -0.45
C VAL A 437 23.85 11.89 -0.53
N SER A 438 24.49 11.70 0.63
CA SER A 438 25.92 11.41 0.64
C SER A 438 26.25 10.03 0.05
N ALA A 439 25.30 9.10 -0.01
CA ALA A 439 25.49 7.76 -0.56
C ALA A 439 25.40 7.76 -2.08
N SER A 440 24.41 8.45 -2.65
CA SER A 440 24.17 8.52 -4.09
C SER A 440 25.32 9.16 -4.88
N GLN A 441 26.11 10.03 -4.25
CA GLN A 441 27.29 10.65 -4.85
C GLN A 441 28.46 9.68 -5.06
N ARG A 442 28.41 8.46 -4.50
CA ARG A 442 29.51 7.50 -4.61
C ARG A 442 29.31 6.60 -5.84
N SER A 443 30.35 6.49 -6.67
CA SER A 443 30.33 5.65 -7.90
C SER A 443 30.02 4.17 -7.63
N ASN A 444 30.44 3.67 -6.46
CA ASN A 444 30.26 2.30 -6.01
C ASN A 444 28.90 2.01 -5.35
N PHE A 445 28.02 3.02 -5.21
CA PHE A 445 26.66 2.86 -4.69
C PHE A 445 25.66 2.73 -5.85
N LYS A 446 24.74 1.76 -5.75
CA LYS A 446 23.62 1.59 -6.68
C LYS A 446 22.31 1.49 -5.89
N LEU A 447 21.24 2.06 -6.42
CA LEU A 447 19.90 2.02 -5.83
C LEU A 447 18.93 1.42 -6.85
N TRP A 448 18.24 0.34 -6.46
CA TRP A 448 17.16 -0.27 -7.21
C TRP A 448 15.85 -0.08 -6.44
N THR A 449 14.90 0.61 -7.04
CA THR A 449 13.51 0.78 -6.55
C THR A 449 12.57 -0.15 -7.31
N GLY A 450 11.31 -0.24 -6.88
CA GLY A 450 10.31 -1.11 -7.52
C GLY A 450 10.66 -2.60 -7.48
N THR A 451 11.60 -3.02 -6.64
CA THR A 451 12.20 -4.37 -6.63
C THR A 451 12.08 -4.99 -5.24
N ALA A 452 11.27 -6.04 -5.11
CA ALA A 452 11.14 -6.81 -3.88
C ALA A 452 12.23 -7.87 -3.78
N VAL A 453 12.78 -8.06 -2.58
CA VAL A 453 13.62 -9.23 -2.27
C VAL A 453 12.69 -10.31 -1.72
N THR A 454 12.66 -11.48 -2.35
CA THR A 454 11.82 -12.60 -1.91
C THR A 454 12.49 -13.40 -0.80
N ARG A 455 13.76 -13.75 -0.99
CA ARG A 455 14.59 -14.51 -0.05
C ARG A 455 16.09 -14.33 -0.32
N VAL A 456 16.92 -14.82 0.59
CA VAL A 456 18.36 -15.03 0.33
C VAL A 456 18.59 -16.44 -0.20
N VAL A 457 19.49 -16.57 -1.17
CA VAL A 457 19.93 -17.86 -1.71
C VAL A 457 21.19 -18.27 -0.96
N ARG A 458 21.25 -19.49 -0.44
CA ARG A 458 22.35 -19.96 0.41
C ARG A 458 22.68 -21.42 0.20
N THR A 459 23.89 -21.80 0.61
CA THR A 459 24.34 -23.18 0.76
C THR A 459 24.79 -23.36 2.20
N GLY A 460 24.07 -24.18 2.97
CA GLY A 460 24.25 -24.27 4.42
C GLY A 460 24.12 -22.89 5.07
N GLY A 461 25.13 -22.48 5.84
CA GLY A 461 25.19 -21.18 6.51
C GLY A 461 25.74 -20.02 5.66
N HIS A 462 26.09 -20.24 4.39
CA HIS A 462 26.71 -19.21 3.55
C HIS A 462 25.74 -18.70 2.46
N VAL A 463 25.42 -17.41 2.51
CA VAL A 463 24.58 -16.74 1.50
C VAL A 463 25.40 -16.45 0.25
N THR A 464 24.87 -16.79 -0.92
CA THR A 464 25.54 -16.66 -2.22
C THR A 464 24.86 -15.65 -3.15
N ALA A 465 23.55 -15.41 -2.98
CA ALA A 465 22.80 -14.45 -3.79
C ALA A 465 21.55 -13.92 -3.06
N LEU A 466 20.95 -12.87 -3.62
CA LEU A 466 19.58 -12.44 -3.34
C LEU A 466 18.67 -12.87 -4.47
N GLU A 467 17.46 -13.30 -4.15
CA GLU A 467 16.40 -13.48 -5.13
C GLU A 467 15.47 -12.27 -5.10
N VAL A 468 15.19 -11.71 -6.28
CA VAL A 468 14.41 -10.48 -6.45
C VAL A 468 13.31 -10.65 -7.48
N GLU A 469 12.22 -9.92 -7.27
CA GLU A 469 11.10 -9.82 -8.19
C GLU A 469 10.65 -8.36 -8.36
N PRO A 470 10.08 -7.99 -9.52
CA PRO A 470 9.53 -6.66 -9.72
C PRO A 470 8.28 -6.49 -8.84
N PHE A 471 8.29 -5.45 -8.01
CA PHE A 471 7.11 -5.00 -7.28
C PHE A 471 6.35 -3.90 -8.03
N LEU A 472 7.08 -3.09 -8.79
CA LEU A 472 6.56 -2.06 -9.69
C LEU A 472 7.18 -2.20 -11.07
N ASN A 473 6.58 -1.55 -12.07
CA ASN A 473 7.18 -1.41 -13.39
C ASN A 473 8.60 -0.82 -13.29
N GLY A 474 9.54 -1.44 -14.03
CA GLY A 474 10.96 -1.09 -13.96
C GLY A 474 11.75 -1.78 -12.84
N GLY A 475 11.10 -2.60 -12.01
CA GLY A 475 11.76 -3.47 -11.04
C GLY A 475 12.59 -4.60 -11.66
N TYR A 476 13.56 -5.11 -10.91
CA TYR A 476 14.43 -6.20 -11.35
C TYR A 476 13.87 -7.57 -10.99
N VAL A 477 14.18 -8.58 -11.81
CA VAL A 477 13.82 -9.98 -11.59
C VAL A 477 15.05 -10.88 -11.63
N GLY A 478 15.08 -11.91 -10.79
CA GLY A 478 16.07 -13.00 -10.84
C GLY A 478 17.02 -13.02 -9.65
N LYS A 479 18.24 -13.51 -9.86
CA LYS A 479 19.24 -13.70 -8.79
C LYS A 479 20.39 -12.69 -8.89
N VAL A 480 20.61 -11.96 -7.82
CA VAL A 480 21.74 -11.02 -7.67
C VAL A 480 22.85 -11.73 -6.91
N SER A 481 23.86 -12.20 -7.64
CA SER A 481 25.00 -12.92 -7.05
C SER A 481 25.84 -11.98 -6.18
N LEU A 482 26.27 -12.50 -5.03
CA LEU A 482 27.26 -11.83 -4.19
C LEU A 482 28.66 -12.10 -4.71
N THR A 483 29.62 -11.29 -4.27
CA THR A 483 31.02 -11.63 -4.50
C THR A 483 31.37 -12.93 -3.80
N PRO A 484 31.99 -13.89 -4.52
CA PRO A 484 32.31 -15.19 -3.95
C PRO A 484 33.05 -15.06 -2.63
N VAL A 485 32.62 -15.83 -1.63
CA VAL A 485 33.20 -15.94 -0.28
C VAL A 485 33.08 -14.68 0.59
N THR A 486 33.33 -13.49 0.04
CA THR A 486 33.48 -12.24 0.81
C THR A 486 32.24 -11.35 0.80
N GLY A 487 31.30 -11.63 -0.09
CA GLY A 487 30.04 -10.90 -0.22
C GLY A 487 29.16 -11.08 1.01
N ARG A 488 28.35 -10.06 1.31
CA ARG A 488 27.50 -10.03 2.50
C ARG A 488 26.13 -9.46 2.14
N VAL A 489 25.12 -9.98 2.82
CA VAL A 489 23.76 -9.44 2.79
C VAL A 489 23.46 -8.78 4.13
N ILE A 490 22.83 -7.61 4.07
CA ILE A 490 22.25 -6.94 5.25
C ILE A 490 20.75 -6.83 4.99
N LEU A 491 19.97 -7.54 5.80
CA LEU A 491 18.52 -7.38 5.83
C LEU A 491 18.19 -6.20 6.74
N SER A 492 17.41 -5.27 6.23
CA SER A 492 16.91 -4.15 7.01
C SER A 492 15.44 -3.89 6.70
N ALA A 493 14.73 -4.76 5.98
CA ALA A 493 13.36 -4.62 5.46
C ALA A 493 12.22 -4.42 6.50
N GLY A 494 12.52 -3.88 7.68
CA GLY A 494 11.61 -3.69 8.80
C GLY A 494 11.45 -4.96 9.64
N THR A 495 10.73 -4.84 10.75
CA THR A 495 10.40 -5.94 11.67
C THR A 495 9.73 -7.09 10.92
N PHE A 496 8.65 -6.81 10.20
CA PHE A 496 7.87 -7.80 9.45
C PHE A 496 8.60 -8.27 8.19
N GLY A 497 9.11 -7.35 7.36
CA GLY A 497 9.72 -7.70 6.08
C GLY A 497 11.02 -8.50 6.22
N SER A 498 11.86 -8.20 7.22
CA SER A 498 13.09 -8.98 7.46
C SER A 498 12.78 -10.37 7.98
N ALA A 499 11.81 -10.50 8.89
CA ALA A 499 11.34 -11.79 9.39
C ALA A 499 10.77 -12.66 8.26
N LYS A 500 9.95 -12.07 7.38
CA LYS A 500 9.42 -12.72 6.17
C LYS A 500 10.54 -13.24 5.26
N ILE A 501 11.55 -12.42 4.96
CA ILE A 501 12.69 -12.83 4.13
C ILE A 501 13.45 -14.00 4.79
N LEU A 502 13.68 -13.95 6.10
CA LEU A 502 14.35 -15.04 6.84
C LEU A 502 13.55 -16.34 6.75
N MET A 503 12.25 -16.31 7.03
CA MET A 503 11.37 -17.49 6.97
C MET A 503 11.34 -18.07 5.54
N ARG A 504 11.19 -17.22 4.50
CA ARG A 504 11.27 -17.62 3.08
C ARG A 504 12.65 -18.18 2.67
N SER A 505 13.68 -17.93 3.48
CA SER A 505 15.05 -18.44 3.30
C SER A 505 15.34 -19.71 4.12
N GLY A 506 14.31 -20.33 4.72
CA GLY A 506 14.46 -21.49 5.61
C GLY A 506 15.15 -21.16 6.93
N ILE A 507 14.97 -19.94 7.45
CA ILE A 507 15.52 -19.49 8.74
C ILE A 507 14.37 -18.97 9.60
N GLY A 508 13.99 -19.73 10.62
CA GLY A 508 12.84 -19.40 11.47
C GLY A 508 12.34 -20.57 12.30
N PRO A 509 11.25 -20.39 13.05
CA PRO A 509 10.61 -21.45 13.81
C PRO A 509 10.08 -22.55 12.88
N LEU A 510 10.14 -23.81 13.31
CA LEU A 510 9.77 -24.95 12.46
C LEU A 510 8.35 -24.82 11.89
N ASP A 511 7.39 -24.45 12.74
CA ASP A 511 5.99 -24.24 12.34
C ASP A 511 5.84 -23.19 11.24
N GLN A 512 6.66 -22.14 11.25
CA GLN A 512 6.64 -21.08 10.24
C GLN A 512 7.32 -21.52 8.94
N LEU A 513 8.38 -22.32 9.02
CA LEU A 513 9.06 -22.86 7.84
C LEU A 513 8.17 -23.87 7.09
N GLU A 514 7.39 -24.69 7.80
CA GLU A 514 6.39 -25.59 7.21
C GLU A 514 5.27 -24.83 6.48
N VAL A 515 4.84 -23.68 7.01
CA VAL A 515 3.89 -22.80 6.31
C VAL A 515 4.48 -22.31 4.98
N VAL A 516 5.75 -21.89 4.97
CA VAL A 516 6.42 -21.50 3.71
C VAL A 516 6.55 -22.69 2.76
N LYS A 517 6.92 -23.88 3.25
CA LYS A 517 7.06 -25.09 2.44
C LYS A 517 5.75 -25.48 1.74
N THR A 518 4.61 -25.24 2.37
CA THR A 518 3.28 -25.56 1.82
C THR A 518 2.65 -24.42 1.00
N SER A 519 3.38 -23.32 0.79
CA SER A 519 2.98 -22.15 0.00
C SER A 519 3.44 -22.23 -1.47
N ALA A 520 3.23 -21.16 -2.23
CA ALA A 520 3.77 -20.99 -3.58
C ALA A 520 5.31 -21.03 -3.63
N ASP A 521 6.01 -20.74 -2.53
CA ASP A 521 7.47 -20.82 -2.46
C ASP A 521 8.00 -22.25 -2.32
N GLY A 522 7.16 -23.19 -1.87
CA GLY A 522 7.52 -24.57 -1.54
C GLY A 522 8.42 -25.27 -2.57
N PRO A 523 8.05 -25.30 -3.87
CA PRO A 523 8.83 -25.97 -4.91
C PRO A 523 10.26 -25.45 -5.08
N THR A 524 10.54 -24.22 -4.64
CA THR A 524 11.85 -23.59 -4.81
C THR A 524 12.54 -23.28 -3.48
N MET A 525 11.88 -23.55 -2.36
CA MET A 525 12.42 -23.32 -1.02
C MET A 525 13.67 -24.17 -0.80
N VAL A 526 14.58 -23.67 0.03
CA VAL A 526 15.76 -24.44 0.45
C VAL A 526 15.32 -25.75 1.13
N ALA A 527 16.03 -26.83 0.84
CA ALA A 527 15.75 -28.15 1.38
C ALA A 527 15.71 -28.15 2.92
N GLU A 528 14.87 -29.02 3.48
CA GLU A 528 14.54 -29.06 4.91
C GLU A 528 15.74 -29.38 5.79
N ASP A 529 16.64 -30.21 5.28
CA ASP A 529 17.91 -30.57 5.90
C ASP A 529 18.87 -29.37 6.09
N GLN A 530 18.60 -28.25 5.40
CA GLN A 530 19.34 -27.00 5.56
C GLN A 530 18.60 -25.94 6.36
N TRP A 531 17.42 -26.23 6.93
CA TRP A 531 16.68 -25.26 7.73
C TRP A 531 17.42 -24.87 9.00
N ILE A 532 17.38 -23.58 9.33
CA ILE A 532 18.02 -23.01 10.52
C ILE A 532 16.93 -22.57 11.49
N LYS A 533 16.81 -23.28 12.62
CA LYS A 533 15.78 -23.03 13.62
C LYS A 533 16.19 -21.88 14.53
N LEU A 534 15.57 -20.72 14.33
CA LEU A 534 15.75 -19.51 15.14
C LEU A 534 14.39 -18.93 15.50
N PRO A 535 14.26 -18.18 16.61
CA PRO A 535 12.98 -17.64 17.09
C PRO A 535 12.54 -16.40 16.28
N VAL A 536 12.64 -16.44 14.95
CA VAL A 536 12.18 -15.35 14.07
C VAL A 536 10.67 -15.17 14.24
N GLY A 537 10.23 -13.93 14.48
CA GLY A 537 8.84 -13.59 14.74
C GLY A 537 8.44 -13.60 16.22
N TYR A 538 9.22 -14.23 17.11
CA TYR A 538 9.04 -14.10 18.56
C TYR A 538 9.56 -12.76 19.08
N ASN A 539 9.20 -12.44 20.33
CA ASN A 539 9.59 -11.20 21.00
C ASN A 539 9.15 -9.95 20.22
N LEU A 540 7.99 -10.04 19.56
CA LEU A 540 7.36 -8.87 18.95
C LEU A 540 6.98 -7.92 20.09
N GLU A 541 7.31 -6.65 19.95
CA GLU A 541 7.03 -5.62 20.94
C GLU A 541 6.73 -4.33 20.19
N ASP A 542 5.80 -3.56 20.72
CA ASP A 542 5.51 -2.19 20.34
C ASP A 542 5.13 -1.41 21.60
N HIS A 543 5.20 -0.08 21.55
CA HIS A 543 4.67 0.75 22.62
C HIS A 543 3.18 0.46 22.78
N THR A 544 2.71 0.27 24.02
CA THR A 544 1.27 0.19 24.26
C THR A 544 0.72 1.61 24.26
N ASN A 545 -0.03 1.97 23.23
CA ASN A 545 -0.68 3.27 23.12
C ASN A 545 -2.01 3.29 23.89
N THR A 546 -2.28 4.37 24.63
CA THR A 546 -3.58 4.62 25.26
C THR A 546 -3.93 6.10 25.14
N ASP A 547 -4.99 6.40 24.41
CA ASP A 547 -5.42 7.78 24.16
C ASP A 547 -6.30 8.29 25.30
N THR A 548 -6.05 9.54 25.68
CA THR A 548 -6.90 10.34 26.56
C THR A 548 -7.24 11.65 25.88
N VAL A 549 -8.34 12.28 26.25
CA VAL A 549 -8.83 13.48 25.55
C VAL A 549 -9.29 14.53 26.55
N ILE A 550 -8.84 15.76 26.30
CA ILE A 550 -9.29 16.97 27.00
C ILE A 550 -9.84 17.98 25.99
N THR A 551 -10.64 18.92 26.46
CA THR A 551 -11.01 20.12 25.71
C THR A 551 -10.68 21.37 26.51
N HIS A 552 -10.34 22.46 25.80
CA HIS A 552 -10.13 23.76 26.43
C HIS A 552 -10.48 24.91 25.46
N PRO A 553 -11.16 25.99 25.92
CA PRO A 553 -11.64 27.06 25.02
C PRO A 553 -10.56 27.77 24.20
N SER A 554 -9.34 27.87 24.72
CA SER A 554 -8.21 28.53 24.03
C SER A 554 -7.61 27.71 22.89
N VAL A 555 -7.96 26.44 22.75
CA VAL A 555 -7.38 25.58 21.71
C VAL A 555 -7.80 26.07 20.32
N GLU A 556 -6.84 26.12 19.41
CA GLU A 556 -7.05 26.45 18.00
C GLU A 556 -6.69 25.24 17.15
N PHE A 557 -7.70 24.68 16.49
CA PHE A 557 -7.56 23.57 15.56
C PHE A 557 -7.18 24.06 14.17
N TYR A 558 -6.33 23.27 13.50
CA TYR A 558 -5.98 23.46 12.10
C TYR A 558 -6.30 22.18 11.35
N ASP A 559 -7.07 22.30 10.27
CA ASP A 559 -7.41 21.14 9.45
C ASP A 559 -6.29 20.83 8.45
N PHE A 560 -5.43 19.88 8.81
CA PHE A 560 -4.37 19.42 7.93
C PHE A 560 -4.86 18.47 6.83
N TYR A 561 -6.06 17.89 6.95
CA TYR A 561 -6.66 17.10 5.87
C TYR A 561 -7.18 18.04 4.79
N GLU A 562 -7.88 19.13 5.15
CA GLU A 562 -8.31 20.15 4.19
C GLU A 562 -7.12 20.84 3.50
N ALA A 563 -5.97 20.95 4.18
CA ALA A 563 -4.74 21.47 3.58
C ALA A 563 -4.17 20.61 2.42
N TRP A 564 -4.67 19.39 2.22
CA TRP A 564 -4.38 18.60 1.03
C TRP A 564 -5.00 19.22 -0.22
N ASP A 565 -6.31 19.45 -0.22
CA ASP A 565 -7.07 19.91 -1.38
C ASP A 565 -7.17 21.45 -1.45
N ALA A 566 -7.44 22.10 -0.33
CA ALA A 566 -7.75 23.52 -0.23
C ALA A 566 -7.00 24.19 0.94
N PRO A 567 -5.66 24.26 0.91
CA PRO A 567 -4.90 24.89 1.98
C PRO A 567 -5.20 26.38 2.12
N ILE A 568 -5.19 26.88 3.36
CA ILE A 568 -5.27 28.32 3.65
C ILE A 568 -4.18 29.04 2.86
N VAL A 569 -4.60 29.99 2.01
CA VAL A 569 -3.72 30.61 0.99
C VAL A 569 -2.48 31.23 1.61
N ALA A 570 -2.61 31.94 2.74
CA ALA A 570 -1.49 32.56 3.42
C ALA A 570 -0.45 31.53 3.93
N ASP A 571 -0.89 30.38 4.43
CA ASP A 571 0.00 29.32 4.93
C ASP A 571 0.70 28.60 3.78
N LYS A 572 -0.06 28.29 2.72
CA LYS A 572 0.48 27.74 1.48
C LYS A 572 1.58 28.64 0.91
N ASP A 573 1.28 29.94 0.75
CA ASP A 573 2.21 30.90 0.16
C ASP A 573 3.44 31.12 1.05
N SER A 574 3.25 31.17 2.38
CA SER A 574 4.35 31.24 3.35
C SER A 574 5.28 30.02 3.24
N TYR A 575 4.71 28.82 3.14
CA TYR A 575 5.48 27.59 3.02
C TYR A 575 6.21 27.47 1.67
N LEU A 576 5.52 27.74 0.56
CA LEU A 576 6.09 27.65 -0.77
C LEU A 576 7.23 28.66 -0.98
N ASN A 577 7.05 29.90 -0.53
CA ASN A 577 8.00 30.98 -0.76
C ASN A 577 9.17 30.97 0.23
N LYS A 578 8.95 30.58 1.49
CA LYS A 578 9.93 30.78 2.57
C LYS A 578 10.16 29.57 3.47
N ARG A 579 9.43 28.46 3.28
CA ARG A 579 9.44 27.29 4.18
C ARG A 579 9.10 27.67 5.62
N THR A 580 8.10 28.54 5.76
CA THR A 580 7.59 29.05 7.04
C THR A 580 6.13 28.70 7.24
N GLY A 581 5.57 28.98 8.43
CA GLY A 581 4.18 28.69 8.76
C GLY A 581 3.93 27.30 9.34
N ILE A 582 2.64 27.02 9.57
CA ILE A 582 2.14 25.78 10.18
C ILE A 582 2.43 24.53 9.35
N LEU A 583 2.53 24.64 8.02
CA LEU A 583 2.83 23.51 7.14
C LEU A 583 4.29 23.01 7.25
N ALA A 584 5.17 23.77 7.91
CA ALA A 584 6.52 23.32 8.26
C ALA A 584 6.54 22.50 9.58
N GLN A 585 5.43 22.44 10.32
CA GLN A 585 5.24 21.56 11.47
C GLN A 585 4.52 20.29 11.04
N ALA A 586 4.69 19.20 11.80
CA ALA A 586 3.97 17.95 11.55
C ALA A 586 2.46 18.15 11.70
N ALA A 587 1.70 17.37 10.94
CA ALA A 587 0.26 17.19 11.13
C ALA A 587 -0.05 15.97 12.02
N PRO A 588 -1.13 16.02 12.83
CA PRO A 588 -1.79 17.26 13.28
C PRO A 588 -0.83 18.08 14.15
N ASN A 589 -1.22 19.28 14.60
CA ASN A 589 -0.31 20.13 15.36
C ASN A 589 0.07 19.47 16.70
N ILE A 590 1.31 18.97 16.79
CA ILE A 590 1.81 18.21 17.94
C ILE A 590 2.28 19.20 19.01
N GLY A 591 1.60 19.18 20.15
CA GLY A 591 1.87 19.98 21.34
C GLY A 591 3.05 19.43 22.16
N PRO A 592 3.00 19.50 23.50
CA PRO A 592 4.11 19.03 24.32
C PRO A 592 4.25 17.52 24.26
N VAL A 593 5.50 17.08 24.28
CA VAL A 593 5.85 15.69 24.60
C VAL A 593 6.35 15.67 26.04
N PHE A 594 5.87 14.72 26.83
CA PHE A 594 6.20 14.64 28.25
C PHE A 594 6.45 13.20 28.69
N PHE A 595 7.23 13.03 29.75
CA PHE A 595 7.75 11.74 30.17
C PHE A 595 7.58 11.54 31.68
N ASP A 596 7.19 10.34 32.07
CA ASP A 596 7.09 9.90 33.46
C ASP A 596 7.73 8.52 33.63
N GLN A 597 8.18 8.20 34.84
CA GLN A 597 8.70 6.88 35.16
C GLN A 597 7.97 6.30 36.37
N ILE A 598 7.39 5.12 36.20
CA ILE A 598 6.56 4.48 37.22
C ILE A 598 7.24 3.19 37.65
N ARG A 599 7.57 3.12 38.95
CA ARG A 599 8.09 1.89 39.55
C ARG A 599 6.91 1.01 39.95
N GLY A 600 6.77 -0.13 39.26
CA GLY A 600 5.74 -1.11 39.57
C GLY A 600 6.01 -1.85 40.88
N ASN A 601 4.98 -2.55 41.37
CA ASN A 601 5.07 -3.39 42.57
C ASN A 601 6.05 -4.56 42.39
N ASP A 602 6.28 -4.97 41.13
CA ASP A 602 7.30 -5.94 40.73
C ASP A 602 8.74 -5.38 40.76
N GLY A 603 8.92 -4.13 41.20
CA GLY A 603 10.21 -3.47 41.31
C GLY A 603 10.76 -2.93 39.99
N ILE A 604 10.06 -3.10 38.86
CA ILE A 604 10.50 -2.65 37.54
C ILE A 604 10.01 -1.24 37.26
N THR A 605 10.92 -0.38 36.80
CA THR A 605 10.59 0.97 36.34
C THR A 605 10.16 0.98 34.88
N ARG A 606 8.88 1.26 34.66
CA ARG A 606 8.26 1.43 33.34
C ARG A 606 8.33 2.88 32.89
N GLN A 607 8.80 3.10 31.67
CA GLN A 607 8.87 4.41 31.04
C GLN A 607 7.53 4.72 30.37
N LEU A 608 6.99 5.90 30.65
CA LEU A 608 5.90 6.49 29.89
C LEU A 608 6.41 7.66 29.06
N GLN A 609 5.98 7.72 27.81
CA GLN A 609 6.05 8.91 26.97
C GLN A 609 4.62 9.32 26.65
N TRP A 610 4.36 10.61 26.62
CA TRP A 610 3.09 11.16 26.17
C TRP A 610 3.31 12.13 25.03
N THR A 611 2.45 12.08 24.03
CA THR A 611 2.44 13.03 22.92
C THR A 611 1.06 13.67 22.84
N ALA A 612 0.98 14.95 23.18
CA ALA A 612 -0.23 15.75 23.00
C ALA A 612 -0.34 16.24 21.55
N ARG A 613 -1.54 16.18 20.97
CA ARG A 613 -1.83 16.71 19.63
C ARG A 613 -3.20 17.39 19.60
N VAL A 614 -3.31 18.48 18.85
CA VAL A 614 -4.57 19.22 18.69
C VAL A 614 -5.43 18.52 17.64
N GLU A 615 -6.21 17.55 18.09
CA GLU A 615 -7.09 16.70 17.30
C GLU A 615 -8.09 16.03 18.26
N GLY A 616 -9.33 15.84 17.81
CA GLY A 616 -10.33 15.03 18.49
C GLY A 616 -10.13 13.54 18.22
N THR A 617 -10.47 12.71 19.20
CA THR A 617 -10.53 11.25 19.07
C THR A 617 -11.76 10.69 19.77
N PHE A 618 -12.11 9.44 19.49
CA PHE A 618 -13.36 8.80 19.94
C PHE A 618 -14.58 9.64 19.53
N GLU A 619 -15.46 9.99 20.48
CA GLU A 619 -16.64 10.83 20.23
C GLU A 619 -16.36 12.32 20.48
N THR A 620 -15.13 12.71 20.86
CA THR A 620 -14.79 14.13 21.03
C THR A 620 -14.44 14.74 19.68
N PRO A 621 -15.20 15.74 19.19
CA PRO A 621 -14.95 16.33 17.89
C PRO A 621 -13.67 17.17 17.86
N ASN A 622 -13.19 17.43 16.65
CA ASN A 622 -12.16 18.44 16.40
C ASN A 622 -12.61 19.84 16.86
N GLY A 623 -11.68 20.79 16.89
CA GLY A 623 -11.94 22.19 17.26
C GLY A 623 -11.26 22.58 18.56
N LYS A 624 -11.80 22.13 19.70
CA LYS A 624 -11.27 22.47 21.04
C LYS A 624 -10.56 21.32 21.75
N ALA A 625 -10.42 20.18 21.08
CA ALA A 625 -9.87 18.96 21.64
C ALA A 625 -8.34 18.92 21.56
N ILE A 626 -7.75 18.30 22.58
CA ILE A 626 -6.36 17.84 22.58
C ILE A 626 -6.40 16.36 22.96
N THR A 627 -5.91 15.51 22.06
CA THR A 627 -5.66 14.10 22.36
C THR A 627 -4.26 13.95 22.93
N MET A 628 -4.13 13.29 24.08
CA MET A 628 -2.87 12.99 24.74
C MET A 628 -2.68 11.47 24.75
N SER A 629 -1.82 10.99 23.84
CA SER A 629 -1.49 9.57 23.71
C SER A 629 -0.40 9.19 24.68
N GLN A 630 -0.68 8.26 25.58
CA GLN A 630 0.30 7.61 26.43
C GLN A 630 0.92 6.43 25.69
N TYR A 631 2.24 6.34 25.69
CA TYR A 631 3.03 5.22 25.21
C TYR A 631 3.75 4.58 26.39
N LEU A 632 3.32 3.38 26.77
CA LEU A 632 4.10 2.52 27.68
C LEU A 632 5.26 1.89 26.88
N GLY A 633 6.49 2.22 27.29
CA GLY A 633 7.72 1.80 26.62
C GLY A 633 8.60 0.91 27.49
N ARG A 634 9.91 1.22 27.52
CA ARG A 634 10.94 0.43 28.21
C ARG A 634 10.52 0.04 29.64
N GLY A 635 10.66 -1.25 29.96
CA GLY A 635 10.29 -1.83 31.24
C GLY A 635 9.00 -2.64 31.17
N ALA A 636 8.20 -2.48 30.11
CA ALA A 636 7.08 -3.36 29.83
C ALA A 636 7.56 -4.79 29.56
N LYS A 637 6.86 -5.79 30.10
CA LYS A 637 7.23 -7.21 29.99
C LYS A 637 6.48 -7.94 28.89
N SER A 638 5.29 -7.46 28.54
CA SER A 638 4.42 -8.11 27.57
C SER A 638 5.14 -8.28 26.21
N ARG A 639 5.00 -9.45 25.58
CA ARG A 639 5.60 -9.76 24.27
C ARG A 639 4.61 -10.53 23.41
N GLY A 640 4.64 -10.21 22.13
CA GLY A 640 3.82 -10.83 21.10
C GLY A 640 4.60 -11.77 20.20
N ARG A 641 3.92 -12.18 19.14
CA ARG A 641 4.45 -13.05 18.09
C ARG A 641 3.88 -12.62 16.74
N MET A 642 4.79 -12.45 15.78
CA MET A 642 4.48 -12.38 14.37
C MET A 642 4.60 -13.78 13.75
N THR A 643 3.65 -14.12 12.88
CA THR A 643 3.71 -15.34 12.06
C THR A 643 3.58 -15.00 10.58
N ILE A 644 4.06 -15.90 9.72
CA ILE A 644 3.83 -15.86 8.29
C ILE A 644 2.68 -16.79 7.95
N ALA A 645 1.81 -16.35 7.05
CA ALA A 645 0.67 -17.11 6.61
C ALA A 645 0.93 -17.80 5.27
N ARG A 646 0.04 -18.70 4.83
CA ARG A 646 0.28 -19.52 3.62
C ARG A 646 0.42 -18.71 2.33
N ASN A 647 -0.21 -17.53 2.26
CA ASN A 647 -0.04 -16.58 1.16
C ASN A 647 1.22 -15.70 1.29
N LEU A 648 2.06 -16.00 2.29
CA LEU A 648 3.29 -15.31 2.63
C LEU A 648 3.12 -13.90 3.23
N ASN A 649 1.90 -13.48 3.58
CA ASN A 649 1.70 -12.27 4.37
C ASN A 649 2.13 -12.50 5.82
N THR A 650 2.58 -11.44 6.48
CA THR A 650 2.87 -11.48 7.92
C THR A 650 1.69 -10.94 8.71
N ALA A 651 1.42 -11.54 9.86
CA ALA A 651 0.37 -11.09 10.76
C ALA A 651 0.84 -11.11 12.22
N VAL A 652 0.23 -10.25 13.04
CA VAL A 652 0.38 -10.30 14.49
C VAL A 652 -0.63 -11.31 15.05
N THR A 653 -0.16 -12.50 15.41
CA THR A 653 -1.03 -13.58 15.92
C THR A 653 -0.97 -13.73 17.43
N THR A 654 -0.02 -13.07 18.08
CA THR A 654 -0.06 -12.84 19.53
C THR A 654 0.17 -11.36 19.78
N VAL A 655 -0.85 -10.70 20.32
CA VAL A 655 -0.86 -9.26 20.59
C VAL A 655 0.14 -8.94 21.70
N PRO A 656 1.08 -7.99 21.53
CA PRO A 656 2.15 -7.74 22.49
C PRO A 656 1.74 -6.88 23.70
N TYR A 657 0.48 -6.46 23.80
CA TYR A 657 0.04 -5.45 24.75
C TYR A 657 -0.60 -6.07 26.01
N LEU A 658 -0.30 -5.47 27.17
CA LEU A 658 -1.05 -5.65 28.43
C LEU A 658 -1.28 -7.11 28.88
N GLN A 659 -0.30 -7.99 28.64
CA GLN A 659 -0.33 -9.36 29.15
C GLN A 659 0.14 -9.47 30.61
N ASP A 660 1.01 -8.56 31.06
CA ASP A 660 1.45 -8.45 32.45
C ASP A 660 0.59 -7.41 33.20
N SER A 661 0.09 -7.77 34.38
CA SER A 661 -0.78 -6.88 35.17
C SER A 661 -0.05 -5.61 35.63
N ASN A 662 1.26 -5.64 35.86
CA ASN A 662 2.01 -4.44 36.25
C ASN A 662 2.24 -3.50 35.05
N ASP A 663 2.16 -3.99 33.81
CA ASP A 663 2.12 -3.13 32.63
C ASP A 663 0.81 -2.32 32.61
N VAL A 664 -0.31 -2.97 32.91
CA VAL A 664 -1.64 -2.32 33.05
C VAL A 664 -1.64 -1.28 34.16
N GLU A 665 -1.12 -1.63 35.35
CA GLU A 665 -1.06 -0.71 36.49
C GLU A 665 -0.23 0.54 36.20
N ALA A 666 0.87 0.42 35.43
CA ALA A 666 1.65 1.58 35.03
C ALA A 666 0.87 2.49 34.07
N VAL A 667 0.06 1.92 33.16
CA VAL A 667 -0.78 2.72 32.26
C VAL A 667 -1.81 3.52 33.05
N ILE A 668 -2.54 2.85 33.95
CA ILE A 668 -3.53 3.47 34.83
C ILE A 668 -2.87 4.57 35.66
N LYS A 669 -1.74 4.26 36.30
CA LYS A 669 -1.04 5.20 37.16
C LYS A 669 -0.54 6.43 36.40
N GLY A 670 -0.14 6.25 35.14
CA GLY A 670 0.20 7.37 34.27
C GLY A 670 -0.98 8.33 34.06
N ILE A 671 -2.17 7.81 33.80
CA ILE A 671 -3.39 8.61 33.60
C ILE A 671 -3.74 9.38 34.88
N GLU A 672 -3.75 8.70 36.04
CA GLU A 672 -3.99 9.34 37.34
C GLU A 672 -2.99 10.48 37.61
N ASN A 673 -1.70 10.24 37.36
CA ASN A 673 -0.65 11.22 37.53
C ASN A 673 -0.87 12.46 36.63
N LEU A 674 -1.35 12.23 35.40
CA LEU A 674 -1.63 13.31 34.45
C LEU A 674 -2.88 14.11 34.84
N GLN A 675 -3.95 13.45 35.26
CA GLN A 675 -5.16 14.11 35.79
C GLN A 675 -4.81 15.00 36.98
N ALA A 676 -4.04 14.48 37.93
CA ALA A 676 -3.56 15.26 39.07
C ALA A 676 -2.69 16.45 38.62
N ALA A 677 -1.83 16.27 37.61
CA ALA A 677 -0.98 17.32 37.09
C ALA A 677 -1.76 18.43 36.35
N LEU A 678 -2.92 18.11 35.77
CA LEU A 678 -3.74 19.08 35.03
C LEU A 678 -4.94 19.61 35.83
N ALA A 679 -5.13 19.18 37.08
CA ALA A 679 -6.28 19.55 37.92
C ALA A 679 -6.46 21.07 38.12
N ASN A 680 -5.37 21.83 38.09
CA ASN A 680 -5.36 23.28 38.33
C ASN A 680 -5.35 24.13 37.04
N VAL A 681 -5.73 23.54 35.89
CA VAL A 681 -5.92 24.27 34.63
C VAL A 681 -7.38 24.71 34.54
N ALA A 682 -7.62 26.02 34.61
CA ALA A 682 -8.96 26.57 34.54
C ALA A 682 -9.63 26.23 33.21
N ASN A 683 -10.93 25.91 33.23
CA ASN A 683 -11.75 25.59 32.04
C ASN A 683 -11.27 24.38 31.22
N LEU A 684 -10.40 23.54 31.78
CA LEU A 684 -10.03 22.26 31.18
C LEU A 684 -11.10 21.22 31.51
N THR A 685 -11.60 20.55 30.48
CA THR A 685 -12.57 19.47 30.62
C THR A 685 -11.96 18.18 30.12
N TRP A 686 -11.95 17.13 30.95
CA TRP A 686 -11.64 15.77 30.52
C TRP A 686 -12.87 15.18 29.81
N THR A 687 -12.69 14.70 28.59
CA THR A 687 -13.73 13.95 27.86
C THR A 687 -13.45 12.45 27.88
N TYR A 688 -12.17 12.06 27.88
CA TYR A 688 -11.75 10.67 28.08
C TYR A 688 -10.52 10.58 28.99
N PRO A 689 -10.61 9.91 30.16
CA PRO A 689 -11.84 9.37 30.75
C PRO A 689 -12.80 10.49 31.19
N LEU A 690 -14.10 10.19 31.26
CA LEU A 690 -15.06 11.11 31.89
C LEU A 690 -14.70 11.29 33.37
N PRO A 691 -14.90 12.49 33.95
CA PRO A 691 -14.80 12.68 35.39
C PRO A 691 -15.74 11.71 36.11
N ALA A 692 -15.24 11.08 37.16
CA ALA A 692 -16.01 10.15 38.00
C ALA A 692 -17.16 10.86 38.74
#